data_AF-A0A1M3MCV7-F1
#
_entry.id   AF-A0A1M3MCV7-F1
#
_cell.length_a   1.000
_cell.length_b   1.000
_cell.length_c   1.000
_cell.angle_alpha   90.00
_cell.angle_beta   90.00
_cell.angle_gamma   90.00
#
_symmetry.space_group_name_H-M   'P 1'
#
loop_
_entity.id
_entity.type
_entity.pdbx_description
1 polymer ?
#
loop_
_entity_poly.entity_id
_entity_poly.type
_entity_poly.pdbx_seq_one_letter_code
_entity_poly.pdbx_strand_id
1 'polypeptide(L)'
;MKKFLLVLAWLCAYGVGESNAAITIVGPTTEGLVDPEGLDVMQPRFSWKTQADGMQNVVQTAYQLVVASSAEKLERGEYDLWNSGRVKSREQLWIAYQGSVLHSKQVAWWKVKVWTNKGESAFSEPAFWSMGLLADTDWRAQWIGLDRAMPHDSETQWSRLSARYLRKEFKTAKTVKTARVYIAGLGLYELYINGRRVGDQVLAPAPTDYRKSVLYNTYDVTSHLQQGANALGVVLGNGRYYTMRQNYKPYKINTFGYPKLRLNLTVTYTDGTTEEVVSNASWKLNADGPVRSNNEYDGEIYDARKELGDWTRPGYDDRDWMPAGRVSIPAGKMKAQSMPGMKITQRLLPLAVNRLPLAVVCDFGQNLTGWVRIKVRGQAGDTIRLRFAETLQTDGLLYTRNLRDALATDYYILKGDPAGESWAPVFVYHGFRYMEVSGLRYEPGKADFVAEMVEDEMRHTGSVVTSNEVLNKVLQNASWGIRGNYKGMPVDCPQRNERQPWLGDRTMGSRGESFLFDNKALYTKWMDDIAEAQRYDGAIPDVAPAYWNYYSDNVTWPAAFPMTLDMLYRQFGDLQPIRTHYPALEKWMRHIARNYMTADYVVTRDEYGDWCVPPELPELIHSRDPRRKTDGALLSTAYYYHLSGMMARFAALQGLKSEEGEWKRMAAKVKEGFNSKFLHRDSLFYGNNSATSNLLPLAFGMVPGELSDTIAKQLLSKLINGYDVAISTGVIGTQWIMKELRKMGRGDVAFAIASSTNYPSWGYMAAKGATTIWELWNGDTADPSMNSGNHVMLLGDLLPWVFEDLAGIASGTAAPAYRHLAMRPDFTVPDLEFVDASYETPYGKVVSKWKKNLMKLEWTVEIPVNTTADIFLPDGKQRRVGSGSYRFEVALPRPKGVVVQEYLYDKAGFPQCHSATIAQTTDGDLITAFFGGTREGHPDVCIYVSRKEKGSEVWTSPELVADGWVTVEGEAVRKACYNPVLFQQPGGALYLFYKVGNRVSDWKGFLKMSSDGGRSWSRAFPLPGGYLGPVKNKIEIVDGKAIAPSSTETDGWKVHFEISEDNGRRYRKVGPLDAEPALPTHLQKVVGTEAGASVLLPDVEGGDASETQVIQAIQPSILKHADGRLQILCRTRNGRLATAWSTDRGETWSALSLTELPSNNSGTDAVTLSDGRHLLVYNAVATPPGQKKAARTPLNVAVSTDGLHWKALLTLETSPVSQYSYPSVIQTPDGYVHIVYTWRRERVKYVKLKL
;
A
#
# COMPACT_ATOMS: atom_id res chain seq x y z
N MET A 1 49.87 48.82 -0.93
CA MET A 1 49.01 48.06 -1.87
C MET A 1 49.86 47.16 -2.75
N LYS A 2 50.23 45.96 -2.27
CA LYS A 2 51.02 44.95 -3.00
C LYS A 2 50.69 43.51 -2.55
N LYS A 3 49.41 43.25 -2.24
CA LYS A 3 48.89 41.92 -1.83
C LYS A 3 47.42 41.69 -2.26
N PHE A 4 47.10 41.91 -3.53
CA PHE A 4 45.77 41.55 -4.06
C PHE A 4 45.78 40.95 -5.48
N LEU A 5 46.96 40.60 -6.01
CA LEU A 5 47.12 40.12 -7.40
C LEU A 5 47.80 38.74 -7.52
N LEU A 6 47.84 37.95 -6.44
CA LEU A 6 48.46 36.62 -6.42
C LEU A 6 47.48 35.46 -6.12
N VAL A 7 46.17 35.74 -6.02
CA VAL A 7 45.13 34.71 -5.77
C VAL A 7 44.36 34.31 -7.05
N LEU A 8 44.50 35.05 -8.15
CA LEU A 8 43.83 34.71 -9.43
C LEU A 8 44.67 33.86 -10.41
N ALA A 9 45.92 33.52 -10.08
CA ALA A 9 46.78 32.71 -10.96
C ALA A 9 46.92 31.23 -10.52
N TRP A 10 46.26 30.81 -9.43
CA TRP A 10 46.21 29.42 -8.96
C TRP A 10 44.89 28.70 -9.28
N LEU A 11 44.02 29.33 -10.07
CA LEU A 11 42.72 28.78 -10.50
C LEU A 11 42.66 28.40 -12.00
N CYS A 12 43.79 28.44 -12.72
CA CYS A 12 43.82 28.12 -14.16
C CYS A 12 44.90 27.11 -14.60
N ALA A 13 45.48 26.33 -13.66
CA ALA A 13 46.53 25.35 -14.00
C ALA A 13 46.29 23.92 -13.44
N TYR A 14 45.03 23.55 -13.19
CA TYR A 14 44.59 22.15 -13.15
C TYR A 14 43.35 21.97 -14.04
N GLY A 15 43.49 22.43 -15.29
CA GLY A 15 42.67 21.98 -16.41
C GLY A 15 43.38 20.82 -17.12
N VAL A 16 43.83 19.81 -16.38
CA VAL A 16 44.04 18.49 -16.98
C VAL A 16 42.65 17.90 -17.00
N GLY A 17 42.08 17.74 -18.19
CA GLY A 17 40.79 17.07 -18.35
C GLY A 17 40.88 15.70 -17.72
N GLU A 18 40.35 15.55 -16.50
CA GLU A 18 39.89 14.25 -16.05
C GLU A 18 38.83 13.84 -17.07
N SER A 19 39.22 12.93 -17.95
CA SER A 19 38.28 12.09 -18.66
C SER A 19 37.36 11.53 -17.57
N ASN A 20 36.16 12.09 -17.40
CA ASN A 20 35.11 11.45 -16.64
C ASN A 20 34.96 10.06 -17.26
N ALA A 21 35.47 9.04 -16.58
CA ALA A 21 35.42 7.69 -17.08
C ALA A 21 33.96 7.36 -17.33
N ALA A 22 33.61 6.97 -18.56
CA ALA A 22 32.22 6.73 -18.93
C ALA A 22 31.57 5.55 -18.18
N ILE A 23 32.35 4.79 -17.40
CA ILE A 23 31.92 3.72 -16.52
C ILE A 23 32.50 4.00 -15.12
N THR A 24 31.63 4.14 -14.13
CA THR A 24 32.01 4.41 -12.74
C THR A 24 31.43 3.38 -11.79
N ILE A 25 32.08 3.19 -10.64
CA ILE A 25 31.61 2.32 -9.57
C ILE A 25 31.08 3.20 -8.45
N VAL A 26 29.90 2.87 -7.94
CA VAL A 26 29.23 3.64 -6.88
C VAL A 26 28.72 2.72 -5.79
N GLY A 27 28.65 3.26 -4.57
CA GLY A 27 28.12 2.58 -3.39
C GLY A 27 28.72 1.19 -3.13
N PRO A 28 30.06 1.03 -3.08
CA PRO A 28 30.65 -0.22 -2.58
C PRO A 28 30.18 -0.49 -1.15
N THR A 29 29.89 -1.76 -0.85
CA THR A 29 29.39 -2.18 0.47
C THR A 29 30.03 -3.48 0.92
N THR A 30 30.18 -3.62 2.25
CA THR A 30 30.66 -4.83 2.93
C THR A 30 29.50 -5.37 3.77
N GLU A 31 29.10 -6.63 3.56
CA GLU A 31 27.85 -7.21 4.09
C GLU A 31 26.58 -6.38 3.74
N GLY A 32 26.68 -5.59 2.67
CA GLY A 32 25.65 -4.63 2.25
C GLY A 32 25.45 -3.45 3.20
N LEU A 33 26.46 -3.12 4.01
CA LEU A 33 26.55 -1.88 4.77
C LEU A 33 27.66 -0.99 4.17
N VAL A 34 27.51 0.33 4.33
CA VAL A 34 28.53 1.31 3.96
C VAL A 34 29.50 1.47 5.12
N ASP A 35 30.78 1.24 4.87
CA ASP A 35 31.89 1.38 5.82
C ASP A 35 31.60 0.85 7.24
N PRO A 36 31.14 -0.41 7.40
CA PRO A 36 30.71 -0.91 8.70
C PRO A 36 31.87 -1.06 9.70
N GLU A 37 31.62 -0.64 10.94
CA GLU A 37 32.53 -0.83 12.07
C GLU A 37 32.12 -2.05 12.91
N GLY A 38 33.07 -2.93 13.19
CA GLY A 38 32.92 -4.00 14.17
C GLY A 38 32.24 -5.26 13.67
N LEU A 39 32.42 -5.66 12.42
CA LEU A 39 31.86 -6.92 11.90
C LEU A 39 32.48 -8.15 12.59
N ASP A 40 31.68 -9.20 12.81
CA ASP A 40 32.15 -10.49 13.35
C ASP A 40 32.11 -11.64 12.32
N VAL A 41 31.74 -11.35 11.07
CA VAL A 41 31.82 -12.30 9.96
C VAL A 41 33.27 -12.43 9.47
N MET A 42 33.81 -13.65 9.50
CA MET A 42 35.21 -13.92 9.14
C MET A 42 35.52 -13.83 7.64
N GLN A 43 34.49 -13.97 6.80
CA GLN A 43 34.57 -13.85 5.35
C GLN A 43 33.55 -12.80 4.89
N PRO A 44 33.80 -11.51 5.17
CA PRO A 44 32.88 -10.45 4.76
C PRO A 44 32.70 -10.45 3.24
N ARG A 45 31.50 -10.08 2.79
CA ARG A 45 31.09 -10.16 1.38
C ARG A 45 30.94 -8.77 0.78
N PHE A 46 31.54 -8.57 -0.39
CA PHE A 46 31.56 -7.29 -1.10
C PHE A 46 30.45 -7.22 -2.15
N SER A 47 29.83 -6.05 -2.27
CA SER A 47 28.92 -5.73 -3.38
C SER A 47 29.20 -4.32 -3.90
N TRP A 48 28.94 -4.09 -5.18
CA TRP A 48 29.09 -2.78 -5.81
C TRP A 48 28.07 -2.55 -6.91
N LYS A 49 27.81 -1.26 -7.21
CA LYS A 49 26.98 -0.84 -8.35
C LYS A 49 27.85 -0.21 -9.41
N THR A 50 27.43 -0.34 -10.67
CA THR A 50 28.13 0.26 -11.81
C THR A 50 27.18 1.25 -12.49
N GLN A 51 27.68 2.43 -12.83
CA GLN A 51 26.97 3.43 -13.63
C GLN A 51 27.67 3.61 -14.97
N ALA A 52 26.89 3.90 -16.01
CA ALA A 52 27.38 4.11 -17.36
C ALA A 52 26.43 5.06 -18.12
N ASP A 53 26.52 6.35 -17.79
CA ASP A 53 25.57 7.37 -18.25
C ASP A 53 25.59 7.51 -19.78
N GLY A 54 24.40 7.61 -20.37
CA GLY A 54 24.22 7.72 -21.82
C GLY A 54 24.53 6.43 -22.60
N MET A 55 24.82 5.31 -21.93
CA MET A 55 25.10 4.03 -22.57
C MET A 55 23.97 3.01 -22.40
N GLN A 56 23.81 2.15 -23.41
CA GLN A 56 22.91 1.00 -23.37
C GLN A 56 23.67 -0.32 -23.45
N ASN A 57 23.08 -1.38 -22.90
CA ASN A 57 23.57 -2.76 -22.97
C ASN A 57 25.00 -2.93 -22.39
N VAL A 58 25.28 -2.27 -21.27
CA VAL A 58 26.55 -2.36 -20.54
C VAL A 58 26.50 -3.57 -19.59
N VAL A 59 27.49 -4.46 -19.73
CA VAL A 59 27.57 -5.73 -19.00
C VAL A 59 28.97 -5.89 -18.45
N GLN A 60 29.09 -6.19 -17.15
CA GLN A 60 30.36 -6.54 -16.52
C GLN A 60 30.88 -7.86 -17.10
N THR A 61 32.18 -7.93 -17.38
CA THR A 61 32.88 -9.13 -17.88
C THR A 61 33.96 -9.62 -16.93
N ALA A 62 34.52 -8.74 -16.10
CA ALA A 62 35.47 -9.08 -15.05
C ALA A 62 35.47 -8.02 -13.94
N TYR A 63 36.02 -8.38 -12.78
CA TYR A 63 36.33 -7.45 -11.69
C TYR A 63 37.71 -7.72 -11.09
N GLN A 64 38.22 -6.78 -10.31
CA GLN A 64 39.37 -6.94 -9.42
C GLN A 64 39.09 -6.25 -8.09
N LEU A 65 39.20 -7.00 -6.99
CA LEU A 65 39.11 -6.53 -5.62
C LEU A 65 40.52 -6.47 -5.03
N VAL A 66 40.84 -5.36 -4.37
CA VAL A 66 42.10 -5.17 -3.66
C VAL A 66 41.82 -4.71 -2.24
N VAL A 67 42.51 -5.28 -1.27
CA VAL A 67 42.32 -5.06 0.17
C VAL A 67 43.67 -4.86 0.84
N ALA A 68 43.77 -3.83 1.67
CA ALA A 68 44.95 -3.54 2.48
C ALA A 68 44.58 -3.26 3.95
N SER A 69 45.54 -3.45 4.85
CA SER A 69 45.38 -3.22 6.29
C SER A 69 45.34 -1.74 6.71
N SER A 70 45.53 -0.82 5.77
CA SER A 70 45.49 0.64 6.00
C SER A 70 45.20 1.39 4.70
N ALA A 71 44.64 2.61 4.81
CA ALA A 71 44.39 3.46 3.66
C ALA A 71 45.69 3.82 2.91
N GLU A 72 46.78 4.09 3.65
CA GLU A 72 48.07 4.48 3.05
C GLU A 72 48.69 3.34 2.25
N LYS A 73 48.57 2.09 2.71
CA LYS A 73 49.01 0.91 1.94
C LYS A 73 48.18 0.75 0.67
N LEU A 74 46.86 0.90 0.77
CA LEU A 74 45.94 0.80 -0.37
C LEU A 74 46.26 1.84 -1.45
N GLU A 75 46.59 3.07 -1.05
CA GLU A 75 47.01 4.16 -1.95
C GLU A 75 48.34 3.88 -2.64
N ARG A 76 49.31 3.28 -1.94
CA ARG A 76 50.61 2.87 -2.53
C ARG A 76 50.53 1.61 -3.40
N GLY A 77 49.37 0.96 -3.49
CA GLY A 77 49.20 -0.31 -4.22
C GLY A 77 49.73 -1.55 -3.47
N GLU A 78 49.91 -1.45 -2.15
CA GLU A 78 50.34 -2.54 -1.26
C GLU A 78 49.12 -3.28 -0.70
N TYR A 79 48.68 -4.34 -1.39
CA TYR A 79 47.47 -5.10 -1.03
C TYR A 79 47.78 -6.29 -0.10
N ASP A 80 48.23 -6.00 1.11
CA ASP A 80 48.76 -6.99 2.05
C ASP A 80 47.72 -7.97 2.63
N LEU A 81 46.42 -7.68 2.48
CA LEU A 81 45.35 -8.57 2.94
C LEU A 81 44.77 -9.42 1.81
N TRP A 82 44.50 -8.82 0.64
CA TRP A 82 43.96 -9.54 -0.50
C TRP A 82 44.11 -8.80 -1.83
N ASN A 83 44.36 -9.54 -2.90
CA ASN A 83 44.19 -9.07 -4.27
C ASN A 83 43.60 -10.22 -5.08
N SER A 84 42.38 -10.08 -5.57
CA SER A 84 41.72 -11.13 -6.36
C SER A 84 42.37 -11.36 -7.73
N GLY A 85 43.23 -10.43 -8.18
CA GLY A 85 43.58 -10.28 -9.59
C GLY A 85 42.33 -10.01 -10.44
N ARG A 86 42.49 -10.10 -11.77
CA ARG A 86 41.37 -9.96 -12.69
C ARG A 86 40.55 -11.27 -12.74
N VAL A 87 39.39 -11.27 -12.10
CA VAL A 87 38.45 -12.40 -12.09
C VAL A 87 37.47 -12.25 -13.24
N LYS A 88 37.47 -13.18 -14.21
CA LYS A 88 36.50 -13.23 -15.31
C LYS A 88 35.13 -13.67 -14.80
N SER A 89 34.34 -12.72 -14.32
CA SER A 89 33.00 -12.97 -13.78
C SER A 89 32.08 -11.77 -14.00
N ARG A 90 30.80 -12.07 -14.18
CA ARG A 90 29.74 -11.07 -14.20
C ARG A 90 29.12 -10.82 -12.82
N GLU A 91 29.56 -11.54 -11.79
CA GLU A 91 29.07 -11.37 -10.43
C GLU A 91 29.58 -10.06 -9.82
N GLN A 92 28.72 -9.37 -9.07
CA GLN A 92 29.03 -8.11 -8.40
C GLN A 92 28.34 -7.97 -7.04
N LEU A 93 27.61 -9.00 -6.61
CA LEU A 93 26.93 -9.05 -5.32
C LEU A 93 27.53 -10.18 -4.49
N TRP A 94 27.68 -9.94 -3.19
CA TRP A 94 28.02 -10.95 -2.20
C TRP A 94 29.33 -11.72 -2.45
N ILE A 95 30.33 -11.05 -3.03
CA ILE A 95 31.63 -11.64 -3.31
C ILE A 95 32.38 -11.82 -1.99
N ALA A 96 32.49 -13.05 -1.53
CA ALA A 96 33.18 -13.37 -0.27
C ALA A 96 34.67 -13.01 -0.33
N TYR A 97 35.17 -12.44 0.75
CA TYR A 97 36.59 -12.24 0.99
C TYR A 97 37.35 -13.57 1.00
N GLN A 98 38.45 -13.64 0.23
CA GLN A 98 39.31 -14.83 0.09
C GLN A 98 40.78 -14.53 0.42
N GLY A 99 41.03 -13.47 1.18
CA GLY A 99 42.38 -13.07 1.58
C GLY A 99 42.88 -13.75 2.85
N SER A 100 43.88 -13.12 3.47
CA SER A 100 44.45 -13.54 4.75
C SER A 100 43.42 -13.57 5.87
N VAL A 101 43.57 -14.49 6.82
CA VAL A 101 42.70 -14.61 8.00
C VAL A 101 42.58 -13.26 8.71
N LEU A 102 41.35 -12.84 8.98
CA LEU A 102 41.05 -11.61 9.70
C LEU A 102 41.09 -11.85 11.22
N HIS A 103 41.60 -10.87 11.95
CA HIS A 103 41.73 -10.92 13.42
C HIS A 103 40.86 -9.85 14.09
N SER A 104 40.59 -10.03 15.38
CA SER A 104 39.83 -9.07 16.18
C SER A 104 40.48 -7.68 16.11
N LYS A 105 39.64 -6.65 16.01
CA LYS A 105 40.06 -5.22 15.90
C LYS A 105 40.83 -4.88 14.62
N GLN A 106 41.00 -5.81 13.69
CA GLN A 106 41.69 -5.54 12.44
C GLN A 106 40.85 -4.63 11.55
N VAL A 107 41.50 -3.64 10.97
CA VAL A 107 40.91 -2.74 9.98
C VAL A 107 41.32 -3.22 8.59
N ALA A 108 40.40 -3.06 7.64
CA ALA A 108 40.68 -3.30 6.23
C ALA A 108 40.06 -2.22 5.36
N TRP A 109 40.80 -1.82 4.35
CA TRP A 109 40.40 -0.88 3.31
C TRP A 109 40.41 -1.59 1.97
N TRP A 110 39.43 -1.33 1.11
CA TRP A 110 39.34 -1.99 -0.18
C TRP A 110 38.86 -1.08 -1.30
N LYS A 111 39.20 -1.47 -2.53
CA LYS A 111 38.68 -0.88 -3.76
C LYS A 111 38.31 -1.99 -4.74
N VAL A 112 37.42 -1.68 -5.67
CA VAL A 112 37.08 -2.56 -6.78
C VAL A 112 37.30 -1.85 -8.12
N LYS A 113 37.75 -2.59 -9.13
CA LYS A 113 37.75 -2.16 -10.54
C LYS A 113 36.93 -3.15 -11.37
N VAL A 114 36.21 -2.66 -12.38
CA VAL A 114 35.41 -3.51 -13.27
C VAL A 114 35.80 -3.33 -14.74
N TRP A 115 35.70 -4.42 -15.49
CA TRP A 115 35.75 -4.42 -16.95
C TRP A 115 34.36 -4.72 -17.49
N THR A 116 33.92 -3.99 -18.50
CA THR A 116 32.65 -4.21 -19.18
C THR A 116 32.88 -4.49 -20.66
N ASN A 117 31.80 -4.79 -21.39
CA ASN A 117 31.82 -4.84 -22.86
C ASN A 117 31.96 -3.48 -23.55
N LYS A 118 31.96 -2.36 -22.80
CA LYS A 118 32.01 -0.98 -23.32
C LYS A 118 33.22 -0.18 -22.81
N GLY A 119 34.12 -0.81 -22.07
CA GLY A 119 35.29 -0.17 -21.47
C GLY A 119 35.53 -0.69 -20.05
N GLU A 120 36.55 -0.14 -19.40
CA GLU A 120 36.86 -0.42 -17.99
C GLU A 120 36.61 0.82 -17.13
N SER A 121 36.36 0.60 -15.85
CA SER A 121 36.29 1.68 -14.86
C SER A 121 37.70 2.01 -14.31
N ALA A 122 37.82 3.17 -13.67
CA ALA A 122 38.84 3.35 -12.64
C ALA A 122 38.55 2.42 -11.43
N PHE A 123 39.48 2.33 -10.48
CA PHE A 123 39.14 1.79 -9.17
C PHE A 123 38.08 2.68 -8.51
N SER A 124 37.19 2.08 -7.72
CA SER A 124 36.26 2.81 -6.88
C SER A 124 37.00 3.70 -5.87
N GLU A 125 36.28 4.64 -5.28
CA GLU A 125 36.71 5.24 -4.02
C GLU A 125 37.01 4.15 -2.98
N PRO A 126 37.99 4.36 -2.09
CA PRO A 126 38.28 3.42 -1.01
C PRO A 126 37.06 3.26 -0.10
N ALA A 127 36.67 2.01 0.13
CA ALA A 127 35.68 1.61 1.12
C ALA A 127 36.38 0.90 2.29
N PHE A 128 35.68 0.79 3.41
CA PHE A 128 36.26 0.39 4.69
C PHE A 128 35.44 -0.71 5.36
N TRP A 129 36.08 -1.50 6.22
CA TRP A 129 35.40 -2.13 7.36
C TRP A 129 36.40 -2.38 8.49
N SER A 130 35.87 -2.59 9.70
CA SER A 130 36.65 -3.14 10.81
C SER A 130 36.05 -4.42 11.35
N MET A 131 36.92 -5.29 11.87
CA MET A 131 36.52 -6.44 12.65
C MET A 131 36.23 -6.05 14.09
N GLY A 132 35.19 -6.66 14.65
CA GLY A 132 34.83 -6.55 16.05
C GLY A 132 35.76 -7.36 16.95
N LEU A 133 35.22 -7.76 18.10
CA LEU A 133 35.79 -8.77 19.00
C LEU A 133 35.18 -10.13 18.66
N LEU A 134 36.00 -11.03 18.10
CA LEU A 134 35.55 -12.29 17.50
C LEU A 134 35.37 -13.42 18.51
N ALA A 135 36.08 -13.36 19.64
CA ALA A 135 35.95 -14.32 20.73
C ALA A 135 35.73 -13.61 22.08
N ASP A 136 35.08 -14.29 23.04
CA ASP A 136 34.90 -13.74 24.38
C ASP A 136 36.24 -13.44 25.09
N THR A 137 37.30 -14.18 24.75
CA THR A 137 38.67 -13.95 25.24
C THR A 137 39.31 -12.67 24.74
N ASP A 138 38.79 -12.06 23.66
CA ASP A 138 39.27 -10.78 23.14
C ASP A 138 38.77 -9.59 23.97
N TRP A 139 37.72 -9.81 24.77
CA TRP A 139 37.28 -8.87 25.79
C TRP A 139 38.23 -8.91 26.98
N ARG A 140 38.78 -7.75 27.31
CA ARG A 140 39.56 -7.55 28.56
C ARG A 140 38.68 -6.99 29.69
N ALA A 141 37.49 -6.50 29.35
CA ALA A 141 36.55 -5.90 30.26
C ALA A 141 35.68 -6.90 31.02
N GLN A 142 35.30 -6.49 32.23
CA GLN A 142 34.36 -7.15 33.12
C GLN A 142 32.98 -6.51 32.99
N TRP A 143 31.93 -7.31 33.20
CA TRP A 143 30.59 -6.80 33.41
C TRP A 143 30.50 -6.06 34.74
N ILE A 144 30.08 -4.79 34.69
CA ILE A 144 29.89 -3.93 35.85
C ILE A 144 28.49 -3.32 35.86
N GLY A 145 27.96 -3.02 37.05
CA GLY A 145 26.63 -2.43 37.20
C GLY A 145 26.11 -2.51 38.63
N LEU A 146 24.78 -2.54 38.76
CA LEU A 146 24.07 -2.65 40.02
C LEU A 146 22.90 -3.63 39.87
N ASP A 147 23.11 -4.90 40.24
CA ASP A 147 22.11 -5.98 40.18
C ASP A 147 21.08 -5.89 41.35
N ARG A 148 20.53 -4.70 41.60
CA ARG A 148 19.45 -4.48 42.57
C ARG A 148 18.73 -3.15 42.33
N ALA A 149 17.50 -3.07 42.84
CA ALA A 149 16.76 -1.82 42.98
C ALA A 149 17.34 -0.94 44.11
N MET A 150 17.26 0.38 43.96
CA MET A 150 17.50 1.35 45.03
C MET A 150 16.24 1.56 45.88
N PRO A 151 16.33 2.11 47.10
CA PRO A 151 15.16 2.34 47.96
C PRO A 151 14.06 3.21 47.32
N HIS A 152 14.41 4.09 46.37
CA HIS A 152 13.47 4.94 45.63
C HIS A 152 12.94 4.31 44.33
N ASP A 153 13.44 3.13 43.95
CA ASP A 153 12.93 2.37 42.80
C ASP A 153 11.66 1.59 43.21
N SER A 154 10.86 1.15 42.25
CA SER A 154 9.64 0.36 42.47
C SER A 154 9.58 -0.81 41.50
N GLU A 155 9.27 -2.01 42.00
CA GLU A 155 9.20 -3.23 41.18
C GLU A 155 7.78 -3.82 41.11
N THR A 156 6.78 -2.95 41.25
CA THR A 156 5.36 -3.30 41.12
C THR A 156 4.96 -3.51 39.66
N GLN A 157 3.66 -3.67 39.37
CA GLN A 157 3.16 -3.66 37.99
C GLN A 157 3.66 -2.41 37.24
N TRP A 158 3.65 -1.23 37.86
CA TRP A 158 4.17 0.03 37.32
C TRP A 158 5.63 0.22 37.75
N SER A 159 6.51 -0.66 37.26
CA SER A 159 7.90 -0.66 37.68
C SER A 159 8.61 0.64 37.28
N ARG A 160 9.39 1.18 38.21
CA ARG A 160 10.16 2.42 38.10
C ARG A 160 11.58 2.13 38.54
N LEU A 161 12.48 2.02 37.58
CA LEU A 161 13.91 1.83 37.83
C LEU A 161 14.67 3.04 37.28
N SER A 162 15.40 3.72 38.16
CA SER A 162 16.25 4.87 37.82
C SER A 162 17.43 4.47 36.93
N ALA A 163 17.87 5.37 36.04
CA ALA A 163 19.02 5.09 35.17
C ALA A 163 20.31 4.91 36.00
N ARG A 164 21.26 4.13 35.46
CA ARG A 164 22.57 3.89 36.09
C ARG A 164 23.63 4.71 35.36
N TYR A 165 24.27 5.64 36.05
CA TYR A 165 25.35 6.48 35.52
C TYR A 165 26.69 5.89 35.94
N LEU A 166 27.57 5.61 34.99
CA LEU A 166 28.88 5.03 35.22
C LEU A 166 29.96 5.92 34.63
N ARG A 167 31.05 6.16 35.37
CA ARG A 167 32.16 6.96 34.86
C ARG A 167 33.53 6.41 35.22
N LYS A 168 34.53 6.78 34.42
CA LYS A 168 35.94 6.53 34.68
C LYS A 168 36.81 7.59 34.01
N GLU A 169 37.79 8.09 34.77
CA GLU A 169 38.89 8.88 34.21
C GLU A 169 40.11 8.01 33.89
N PHE A 170 40.84 8.40 32.86
CA PHE A 170 42.10 7.80 32.46
C PHE A 170 43.00 8.84 31.80
N LYS A 171 44.26 8.48 31.52
CA LYS A 171 45.21 9.40 30.89
C LYS A 171 45.80 8.77 29.63
N THR A 172 45.85 9.54 28.55
CA THR A 172 46.63 9.20 27.35
C THR A 172 48.01 9.85 27.48
N ALA A 173 49.05 9.03 27.67
CA ALA A 173 50.41 9.53 27.87
C ALA A 173 51.12 9.91 26.56
N LYS A 174 50.63 9.38 25.43
CA LYS A 174 51.23 9.53 24.10
C LYS A 174 50.21 10.10 23.11
N THR A 175 50.67 10.52 21.94
CA THR A 175 49.81 11.07 20.87
C THR A 175 48.98 9.95 20.23
N VAL A 176 47.66 10.06 20.32
CA VAL A 176 46.70 9.08 19.78
C VAL A 176 46.74 9.11 18.25
N LYS A 177 46.88 7.93 17.64
CA LYS A 177 46.73 7.72 16.19
C LYS A 177 45.29 7.32 15.86
N THR A 178 44.77 6.32 16.55
CA THR A 178 43.37 5.86 16.42
C THR A 178 42.83 5.40 17.77
N ALA A 179 41.52 5.48 17.95
CA ALA A 179 40.84 4.91 19.11
C ALA A 179 39.48 4.33 18.73
N ARG A 180 39.19 3.11 19.19
CA ARG A 180 37.89 2.45 18.98
C ARG A 180 37.34 1.94 20.29
N VAL A 181 36.03 2.11 20.48
CA VAL A 181 35.29 1.59 21.63
C VAL A 181 34.36 0.46 21.19
N TYR A 182 34.36 -0.62 21.97
CA TYR A 182 33.47 -1.76 21.88
C TYR A 182 32.60 -1.76 23.14
N ILE A 183 31.29 -1.57 23.00
CA ILE A 183 30.38 -1.33 24.14
C ILE A 183 29.14 -2.21 24.05
N ALA A 184 28.81 -2.85 25.16
CA ALA A 184 27.52 -3.49 25.41
C ALA A 184 26.91 -2.92 26.70
N GLY A 185 25.90 -2.06 26.54
CA GLY A 185 25.03 -1.63 27.62
C GLY A 185 23.71 -2.41 27.56
N LEU A 186 23.52 -3.35 28.48
CA LEU A 186 22.28 -4.12 28.55
C LEU A 186 21.15 -3.28 29.13
N GLY A 187 20.00 -3.33 28.46
CA GLY A 187 18.94 -2.34 28.59
C GLY A 187 19.06 -1.40 27.39
N LEU A 188 19.44 -0.15 27.66
CA LEU A 188 19.82 0.84 26.66
C LEU A 188 21.03 1.63 27.17
N TYR A 189 21.81 2.29 26.32
CA TYR A 189 22.88 3.18 26.76
C TYR A 189 23.03 4.45 25.93
N GLU A 190 23.64 5.45 26.54
CA GLU A 190 24.36 6.52 25.84
C GLU A 190 25.80 6.60 26.36
N LEU A 191 26.75 6.75 25.43
CA LEU A 191 28.17 6.88 25.73
C LEU A 191 28.64 8.32 25.49
N TYR A 192 29.43 8.82 26.42
CA TYR A 192 30.06 10.14 26.39
C TYR A 192 31.56 10.01 26.62
N ILE A 193 32.33 10.81 25.89
CA ILE A 193 33.77 10.96 26.05
C ILE A 193 34.09 12.45 26.09
N ASN A 194 34.69 12.91 27.17
CA ASN A 194 35.10 14.32 27.35
C ASN A 194 33.97 15.34 27.10
N GLY A 195 32.78 15.06 27.62
CA GLY A 195 31.60 15.92 27.43
C GLY A 195 30.88 15.78 26.08
N ARG A 196 31.36 14.91 25.17
CA ARG A 196 30.77 14.71 23.84
C ARG A 196 30.12 13.33 23.73
N ARG A 197 28.86 13.28 23.29
CA ARG A 197 28.17 12.02 22.97
C ARG A 197 28.88 11.29 21.83
N VAL A 198 28.98 9.97 21.93
CA VAL A 198 29.52 9.09 20.90
C VAL A 198 28.36 8.60 20.04
N GLY A 199 28.46 8.81 18.72
CA GLY A 199 27.41 8.46 17.77
C GLY A 199 26.17 9.35 17.83
N ASP A 200 25.29 9.14 16.86
CA ASP A 200 23.98 9.78 16.71
C ASP A 200 22.82 8.80 16.94
N GLN A 201 23.12 7.53 17.19
CA GLN A 201 22.09 6.51 17.45
C GLN A 201 21.40 6.77 18.79
N VAL A 202 20.14 6.38 18.88
CA VAL A 202 19.33 6.39 20.10
C VAL A 202 18.84 4.99 20.40
N LEU A 203 18.42 4.73 21.63
CA LEU A 203 17.90 3.42 22.05
C LEU A 203 18.86 2.26 21.68
N ALA A 204 20.17 2.46 21.81
CA ALA A 204 21.19 1.45 21.53
C ALA A 204 21.47 0.56 22.75
N PRO A 205 21.85 -0.72 22.58
CA PRO A 205 21.91 -1.47 21.33
C PRO A 205 20.52 -1.95 20.88
N ALA A 206 20.42 -2.53 19.69
CA ALA A 206 19.20 -3.20 19.28
C ALA A 206 18.85 -4.38 20.23
N PRO A 207 17.55 -4.57 20.55
CA PRO A 207 17.13 -5.58 21.51
C PRO A 207 17.15 -6.99 20.91
N THR A 208 17.45 -8.00 21.72
CA THR A 208 17.46 -9.44 21.36
C THR A 208 16.77 -10.27 22.44
N ASP A 209 16.66 -11.58 22.25
CA ASP A 209 16.46 -12.49 23.38
C ASP A 209 17.79 -12.61 24.15
N TYR A 210 17.92 -11.85 25.24
CA TYR A 210 19.16 -11.77 26.02
C TYR A 210 19.57 -13.09 26.71
N ARG A 211 18.75 -14.14 26.63
CA ARG A 211 19.12 -15.51 27.03
C ARG A 211 19.97 -16.21 25.97
N LYS A 212 19.98 -15.70 24.74
CA LYS A 212 20.58 -16.33 23.55
C LYS A 212 21.72 -15.48 22.98
N SER A 213 21.48 -14.19 22.83
CA SER A 213 22.45 -13.26 22.24
C SER A 213 22.45 -11.90 22.94
N VAL A 214 23.62 -11.26 22.97
CA VAL A 214 23.85 -9.91 23.49
C VAL A 214 24.62 -9.13 22.43
N LEU A 215 24.02 -8.07 21.91
CA LEU A 215 24.65 -7.22 20.90
C LEU A 215 25.60 -6.21 21.55
N TYR A 216 26.73 -5.96 20.89
CA TYR A 216 27.62 -4.84 21.19
C TYR A 216 27.82 -3.95 19.95
N ASN A 217 28.10 -2.68 20.19
CA ASN A 217 28.40 -1.71 19.14
C ASN A 217 29.90 -1.36 19.13
N THR A 218 30.38 -0.95 17.97
CA THR A 218 31.75 -0.46 17.76
C THR A 218 31.71 0.95 17.21
N TYR A 219 32.53 1.85 17.77
CA TYR A 219 32.66 3.23 17.29
C TYR A 219 34.11 3.65 17.18
N ASP A 220 34.45 4.37 16.12
CA ASP A 220 35.64 5.21 16.08
C ASP A 220 35.43 6.43 16.99
N VAL A 221 36.30 6.57 17.98
CA VAL A 221 36.29 7.64 18.98
C VAL A 221 37.62 8.41 18.99
N THR A 222 38.41 8.28 17.93
CA THR A 222 39.72 8.94 17.77
C THR A 222 39.59 10.45 18.02
N SER A 223 38.58 11.08 17.41
CA SER A 223 38.33 12.52 17.53
C SER A 223 37.70 12.97 18.86
N HIS A 224 37.32 12.03 19.74
CA HIS A 224 36.75 12.33 21.04
C HIS A 224 37.81 12.38 22.14
N LEU A 225 38.97 11.74 21.93
CA LEU A 225 40.07 11.74 22.88
C LEU A 225 40.90 13.03 22.77
N GLN A 226 41.49 13.41 23.90
CA GLN A 226 42.47 14.49 24.00
C GLN A 226 43.78 13.99 24.62
N GLN A 227 44.86 14.76 24.50
CA GLN A 227 46.12 14.44 25.18
C GLN A 227 45.98 14.62 26.68
N GLY A 228 46.48 13.68 27.48
CA GLY A 228 46.45 13.77 28.94
C GLY A 228 45.14 13.23 29.51
N ALA A 229 44.48 13.99 30.39
CA ALA A 229 43.29 13.51 31.11
C ALA A 229 42.08 13.36 30.18
N ASN A 230 41.40 12.22 30.29
CA ASN A 230 40.18 11.89 29.56
C ASN A 230 39.15 11.28 30.53
N ALA A 231 37.87 11.42 30.20
CA ALA A 231 36.77 10.81 30.95
C ALA A 231 35.80 10.06 30.03
N LEU A 232 35.43 8.86 30.45
CA LEU A 232 34.33 8.06 29.91
C LEU A 232 33.12 8.21 30.83
N GLY A 233 31.96 8.47 30.24
CA GLY A 233 30.67 8.45 30.93
C GLY A 233 29.66 7.61 30.17
N VAL A 234 28.96 6.72 30.85
CA VAL A 234 27.90 5.89 30.28
C VAL A 234 26.66 6.01 31.15
N VAL A 235 25.52 6.30 30.55
CA VAL A 235 24.22 6.19 31.23
C VAL A 235 23.49 4.97 30.67
N LEU A 236 22.93 4.14 31.56
CA LEU A 236 22.17 2.95 31.21
C LEU A 236 20.67 3.14 31.51
N GLY A 237 19.84 2.90 30.51
CA GLY A 237 18.39 2.78 30.61
C GLY A 237 17.94 1.31 30.73
N ASN A 238 16.65 1.12 31.00
CA ASN A 238 16.04 -0.17 31.31
C ASN A 238 15.83 -1.03 30.06
N GLY A 239 15.31 -0.42 28.99
CA GLY A 239 14.98 -1.10 27.73
C GLY A 239 14.15 -2.37 27.92
N ARG A 240 14.31 -3.33 27.01
CA ARG A 240 13.72 -4.68 27.11
C ARG A 240 14.47 -5.62 28.06
N TYR A 241 15.60 -5.19 28.64
CA TYR A 241 16.39 -6.04 29.54
C TYR A 241 15.79 -6.08 30.94
N TYR A 242 15.45 -4.91 31.49
CA TYR A 242 14.60 -4.81 32.66
C TYR A 242 13.14 -4.70 32.20
N THR A 243 12.54 -5.86 31.92
CA THR A 243 11.28 -5.96 31.19
C THR A 243 10.12 -5.28 31.93
N MET A 244 9.33 -4.52 31.18
CA MET A 244 8.10 -3.88 31.67
C MET A 244 7.13 -4.94 32.20
N ARG A 245 6.49 -4.66 33.34
CA ARG A 245 5.49 -5.56 33.97
C ARG A 245 6.02 -6.95 34.39
N GLN A 246 7.33 -7.17 34.45
CA GLN A 246 7.92 -8.50 34.66
C GLN A 246 7.38 -9.26 35.88
N ASN A 247 7.11 -8.59 37.00
CA ASN A 247 6.60 -9.22 38.22
C ASN A 247 5.08 -9.41 38.25
N TYR A 248 4.35 -8.85 37.28
CA TYR A 248 2.89 -8.91 37.25
C TYR A 248 2.37 -10.17 36.55
N LYS A 249 3.03 -10.61 35.47
CA LYS A 249 2.68 -11.85 34.75
C LYS A 249 3.94 -12.68 34.45
N PRO A 250 4.65 -13.20 35.46
CA PRO A 250 5.93 -13.88 35.28
C PRO A 250 5.83 -15.18 34.48
N TYR A 251 4.65 -15.81 34.42
CA TYR A 251 4.39 -16.97 33.55
C TYR A 251 4.38 -16.61 32.05
N LYS A 252 4.06 -15.34 31.73
CA LYS A 252 3.96 -14.82 30.36
C LYS A 252 5.21 -14.04 29.96
N ILE A 253 5.73 -13.20 30.83
CA ILE A 253 6.75 -12.18 30.54
C ILE A 253 8.10 -12.64 31.07
N ASN A 254 9.11 -12.69 30.19
CA ASN A 254 10.47 -13.00 30.59
C ASN A 254 11.17 -11.80 31.24
N THR A 255 11.94 -12.06 32.30
CA THR A 255 12.86 -11.10 32.94
C THR A 255 14.30 -11.49 32.62
N PHE A 256 15.18 -10.51 32.39
CA PHE A 256 16.57 -10.75 32.03
C PHE A 256 17.58 -10.20 33.05
N GLY A 257 17.25 -9.10 33.75
CA GLY A 257 18.05 -8.57 34.85
C GLY A 257 18.04 -7.04 34.94
N TYR A 258 18.99 -6.48 35.69
CA TYR A 258 19.19 -5.03 35.84
C TYR A 258 20.24 -4.50 34.84
N PRO A 259 20.14 -3.24 34.38
CA PRO A 259 21.07 -2.66 33.42
C PRO A 259 22.54 -2.80 33.85
N LYS A 260 23.40 -3.21 32.91
CA LYS A 260 24.82 -3.46 33.13
C LYS A 260 25.68 -3.19 31.90
N LEU A 261 26.96 -2.92 32.12
CA LEU A 261 27.92 -2.45 31.11
C LEU A 261 29.11 -3.42 30.97
N ARG A 262 29.50 -3.67 29.71
CA ARG A 262 30.84 -4.14 29.33
C ARG A 262 31.41 -3.21 28.27
N LEU A 263 32.61 -2.68 28.50
CA LEU A 263 33.26 -1.72 27.59
C LEU A 263 34.76 -1.96 27.47
N ASN A 264 35.25 -2.03 26.23
CA ASN A 264 36.68 -2.02 25.87
C ASN A 264 36.95 -0.81 24.97
N LEU A 265 37.82 0.10 25.39
CA LEU A 265 38.38 1.16 24.54
C LEU A 265 39.83 0.80 24.20
N THR A 266 40.10 0.59 22.91
CA THR A 266 41.44 0.37 22.37
C THR A 266 41.98 1.67 21.82
N VAL A 267 43.14 2.11 22.31
CA VAL A 267 43.86 3.30 21.83
C VAL A 267 45.16 2.85 21.18
N THR A 268 45.38 3.24 19.93
CA THR A 268 46.66 3.05 19.22
C THR A 268 47.37 4.39 19.14
N TYR A 269 48.64 4.43 19.51
CA TYR A 269 49.47 5.64 19.49
C TYR A 269 50.29 5.76 18.21
N THR A 270 50.82 6.95 17.93
CA THR A 270 51.63 7.22 16.72
C THR A 270 52.96 6.45 16.70
N ASP A 271 53.46 5.99 17.85
CA ASP A 271 54.64 5.13 17.97
C ASP A 271 54.35 3.63 17.74
N GLY A 272 53.09 3.28 17.44
CA GLY A 272 52.65 1.91 17.18
C GLY A 272 52.24 1.11 18.42
N THR A 273 52.41 1.64 19.63
CA THR A 273 51.96 0.98 20.86
C THR A 273 50.45 1.10 21.07
N THR A 274 49.86 0.17 21.82
CA THR A 274 48.42 0.15 22.12
C THR A 274 48.14 0.15 23.63
N GLU A 275 47.02 0.73 24.02
CA GLU A 275 46.50 0.77 25.40
C GLU A 275 45.02 0.39 25.41
N GLU A 276 44.58 -0.31 26.47
CA GLU A 276 43.20 -0.72 26.67
C GLU A 276 42.61 -0.10 27.94
N VAL A 277 41.53 0.66 27.80
CA VAL A 277 40.73 1.17 28.91
C VAL A 277 39.45 0.35 29.01
N VAL A 278 39.30 -0.37 30.12
CA VAL A 278 38.25 -1.40 30.25
C VAL A 278 37.28 -1.12 31.41
N SER A 279 36.04 -1.62 31.29
CA SER A 279 35.09 -1.70 32.39
C SER A 279 35.52 -2.73 33.44
N ASN A 280 35.61 -2.30 34.70
CA ASN A 280 36.00 -3.11 35.86
C ASN A 280 35.67 -2.33 37.16
N ALA A 281 36.04 -2.87 38.32
CA ALA A 281 35.76 -2.28 39.63
C ALA A 281 36.38 -0.89 39.91
N SER A 282 37.25 -0.37 39.03
CA SER A 282 37.76 1.02 39.14
C SER A 282 36.77 2.08 38.64
N TRP A 283 35.69 1.67 37.97
CA TRP A 283 34.63 2.58 37.58
C TRP A 283 33.79 2.99 38.78
N LYS A 284 33.20 4.18 38.69
CA LYS A 284 32.25 4.70 39.66
C LYS A 284 30.84 4.62 39.09
N LEU A 285 29.85 4.45 39.96
CA LEU A 285 28.44 4.33 39.63
C LEU A 285 27.60 5.29 40.49
N ASN A 286 26.58 5.89 39.89
CA ASN A 286 25.55 6.66 40.56
C ASN A 286 24.16 6.24 40.04
N ALA A 287 23.24 5.93 40.95
CA ALA A 287 21.85 5.57 40.65
C ALA A 287 20.85 6.66 41.09
N ASP A 288 21.34 7.81 41.54
CA ASP A 288 20.57 8.97 41.98
C ASP A 288 20.69 10.17 41.00
N GLY A 289 20.80 9.90 39.70
CA GLY A 289 20.86 10.92 38.65
C GLY A 289 19.48 11.44 38.19
N PRO A 290 19.43 12.25 37.11
CA PRO A 290 18.21 12.93 36.70
C PRO A 290 17.14 12.03 36.08
N VAL A 291 17.50 10.95 35.36
CA VAL A 291 16.50 9.99 34.84
C VAL A 291 16.04 9.07 35.98
N ARG A 292 14.87 9.38 36.53
CA ARG A 292 14.29 8.70 37.71
C ARG A 292 13.52 7.44 37.37
N SER A 293 12.99 7.36 36.16
CA SER A 293 12.30 6.20 35.61
C SER A 293 12.33 6.29 34.10
N ASN A 294 12.46 5.16 33.42
CA ASN A 294 12.32 5.05 31.96
C ASN A 294 11.71 3.68 31.64
N ASN A 295 10.59 3.65 30.96
CA ASN A 295 9.86 2.43 30.64
C ASN A 295 9.14 2.66 29.32
N GLU A 296 9.30 1.75 28.36
CA GLU A 296 8.71 1.90 27.02
C GLU A 296 7.20 2.14 27.07
N TYR A 297 6.46 1.50 27.98
CA TYR A 297 5.00 1.66 28.06
C TYR A 297 4.56 2.92 28.80
N ASP A 298 5.28 3.28 29.87
CA ASP A 298 4.81 4.27 30.82
C ASP A 298 5.38 5.67 30.57
N GLY A 299 6.59 5.76 30.01
CA GLY A 299 7.30 7.00 29.75
C GLY A 299 8.52 7.23 30.65
N GLU A 300 9.09 8.44 30.56
CA GLU A 300 10.28 8.86 31.28
C GLU A 300 9.96 9.92 32.34
N ILE A 301 10.59 9.80 33.51
CA ILE A 301 10.55 10.82 34.56
C ILE A 301 11.95 11.37 34.72
N TYR A 302 12.10 12.66 34.46
CA TYR A 302 13.36 13.39 34.53
C TYR A 302 13.29 14.48 35.58
N ASP A 303 14.22 14.48 36.53
CA ASP A 303 14.38 15.53 37.55
C ASP A 303 15.64 16.35 37.28
N ALA A 304 15.48 17.52 36.66
CA ALA A 304 16.60 18.37 36.26
C ALA A 304 17.38 18.93 37.45
N ARG A 305 16.80 18.95 38.65
CA ARG A 305 17.49 19.34 39.89
C ARG A 305 18.57 18.33 40.30
N LYS A 306 18.55 17.14 39.70
CA LYS A 306 19.52 16.05 39.91
C LYS A 306 20.52 15.90 38.76
N GLU A 307 20.57 16.85 37.83
CA GLU A 307 21.60 16.88 36.79
C GLU A 307 23.01 16.85 37.40
N LEU A 308 23.90 16.05 36.81
CA LEU A 308 25.24 15.76 37.33
C LEU A 308 26.32 16.70 36.75
N GLY A 309 25.94 17.90 36.29
CA GLY A 309 26.86 18.87 35.69
C GLY A 309 27.80 18.26 34.64
N ASP A 310 29.10 18.53 34.78
CA ASP A 310 30.17 18.06 33.88
C ASP A 310 30.68 16.63 34.18
N TRP A 311 29.84 15.72 34.70
CA TRP A 311 30.26 14.36 35.11
C TRP A 311 30.98 13.52 34.05
N THR A 312 30.80 13.85 32.77
CA THR A 312 31.44 13.18 31.62
C THR A 312 32.75 13.84 31.17
N ARG A 313 33.22 14.86 31.90
CA ARG A 313 34.52 15.52 31.68
C ARG A 313 35.56 15.07 32.71
N PRO A 314 36.86 15.16 32.38
CA PRO A 314 37.93 14.93 33.36
C PRO A 314 37.93 16.00 34.45
N GLY A 315 38.34 15.63 35.67
CA GLY A 315 38.40 16.52 36.84
C GLY A 315 37.09 16.67 37.60
N TYR A 316 36.06 15.88 37.29
CA TYR A 316 34.79 15.91 38.01
C TYR A 316 34.90 15.23 39.38
N ASP A 317 34.31 15.82 40.41
CA ASP A 317 34.31 15.25 41.77
C ASP A 317 33.27 14.13 41.92
N ASP A 318 33.74 12.89 41.82
CA ASP A 318 32.92 11.68 41.97
C ASP A 318 33.16 10.92 43.28
N ARG A 319 33.69 11.60 44.31
CA ARG A 319 34.01 10.96 45.60
C ARG A 319 32.79 10.32 46.27
N ASP A 320 31.61 10.91 46.09
CA ASP A 320 30.34 10.40 46.62
C ASP A 320 29.69 9.32 45.75
N TRP A 321 30.27 8.99 44.59
CA TRP A 321 29.78 7.89 43.76
C TRP A 321 30.26 6.55 44.32
N MET A 322 29.37 5.56 44.31
CA MET A 322 29.72 4.22 44.75
C MET A 322 30.64 3.53 43.73
N PRO A 323 31.47 2.56 44.14
CA PRO A 323 32.17 1.70 43.18
C PRO A 323 31.17 0.96 42.28
N ALA A 324 31.47 0.86 40.98
CA ALA A 324 30.70 0.00 40.08
C ALA A 324 30.98 -1.47 40.43
N GLY A 325 29.95 -2.18 40.90
CA GLY A 325 30.09 -3.58 41.30
C GLY A 325 30.33 -4.48 40.09
N ARG A 326 31.15 -5.52 40.26
CA ARG A 326 31.17 -6.64 39.31
C ARG A 326 29.84 -7.38 39.40
N VAL A 327 29.15 -7.53 38.28
CA VAL A 327 27.81 -8.14 38.22
C VAL A 327 27.82 -9.48 37.50
N SER A 328 26.69 -10.18 37.57
CA SER A 328 26.48 -11.43 36.84
C SER A 328 26.65 -11.25 35.33
N ILE A 329 27.30 -12.23 34.70
CA ILE A 329 27.45 -12.32 33.24
C ILE A 329 26.07 -12.63 32.65
N PRO A 330 25.60 -11.92 31.61
CA PRO A 330 24.36 -12.25 30.94
C PRO A 330 24.42 -13.63 30.29
N ALA A 331 23.27 -14.29 30.13
CA ALA A 331 23.22 -15.65 29.57
C ALA A 331 23.53 -15.72 28.07
N GLY A 332 23.16 -14.69 27.30
CA GLY A 332 23.36 -14.64 25.85
C GLY A 332 24.82 -14.51 25.42
N LYS A 333 25.14 -15.02 24.23
CA LYS A 333 26.46 -14.90 23.61
C LYS A 333 26.67 -13.49 23.05
N MET A 334 27.87 -12.95 23.23
CA MET A 334 28.26 -11.68 22.61
C MET A 334 28.27 -11.80 21.08
N LYS A 335 27.63 -10.86 20.40
CA LYS A 335 27.66 -10.73 18.93
C LYS A 335 27.81 -9.27 18.54
N ALA A 336 28.49 -9.00 17.43
CA ALA A 336 28.49 -7.66 16.87
C ALA A 336 27.08 -7.30 16.38
N GLN A 337 26.67 -6.06 16.56
CA GLN A 337 25.43 -5.59 15.93
C GLN A 337 25.64 -5.47 14.41
N SER A 338 24.97 -6.34 13.65
CA SER A 338 25.08 -6.45 12.18
C SER A 338 24.16 -5.51 11.40
N MET A 339 23.55 -4.53 12.07
CA MET A 339 22.61 -3.58 11.48
C MET A 339 22.80 -2.16 12.04
N PRO A 340 22.43 -1.10 11.27
CA PRO A 340 22.45 0.28 11.75
C PRO A 340 21.49 0.51 12.92
N GLY A 341 21.91 1.29 13.93
CA GLY A 341 21.06 1.60 15.08
C GLY A 341 19.88 2.54 14.77
N MET A 342 18.97 2.69 15.73
CA MET A 342 17.87 3.65 15.62
C MET A 342 18.37 5.09 15.68
N LYS A 343 17.71 6.01 14.97
CA LYS A 343 18.06 7.44 14.92
C LYS A 343 16.82 8.33 14.95
N ILE A 344 17.05 9.61 15.27
CA ILE A 344 16.07 10.66 15.01
C ILE A 344 16.14 11.02 13.53
N THR A 345 15.13 10.60 12.74
CA THR A 345 15.16 10.78 11.27
C THR A 345 14.36 11.99 10.80
N GLN A 346 13.36 12.43 11.58
CA GLN A 346 12.53 13.58 11.25
C GLN A 346 12.17 14.39 12.49
N ARG A 347 12.00 15.71 12.29
CA ARG A 347 11.53 16.66 13.31
C ARG A 347 10.30 17.39 12.81
N LEU A 348 9.20 17.34 13.56
CA LEU A 348 7.92 17.94 13.19
C LEU A 348 7.50 18.98 14.23
N LEU A 349 7.10 20.16 13.75
CA LEU A 349 6.40 21.15 14.56
C LEU A 349 4.89 20.82 14.58
N PRO A 350 4.17 21.14 15.66
CA PRO A 350 2.73 20.96 15.68
C PRO A 350 2.04 21.86 14.64
N LEU A 351 1.09 21.30 13.90
CA LEU A 351 0.20 22.05 13.01
C LEU A 351 -0.71 22.98 13.83
N ALA A 352 -1.14 22.55 15.02
CA ALA A 352 -1.97 23.32 15.93
C ALA A 352 -1.56 23.12 17.40
N VAL A 353 -1.72 24.18 18.20
CA VAL A 353 -1.53 24.18 19.66
C VAL A 353 -2.79 24.82 20.24
N ASN A 354 -3.64 24.00 20.84
CA ASN A 354 -4.97 24.39 21.31
C ASN A 354 -5.00 24.45 22.83
N ARG A 355 -5.42 25.58 23.38
CA ARG A 355 -5.60 25.76 24.83
C ARG A 355 -6.94 25.17 25.26
N LEU A 356 -6.90 24.25 26.22
CA LEU A 356 -8.05 23.77 26.99
C LEU A 356 -7.96 24.34 28.42
N PRO A 357 -9.04 24.30 29.22
CA PRO A 357 -9.06 24.92 30.55
C PRO A 357 -7.92 24.48 31.49
N LEU A 358 -7.50 23.20 31.40
CA LEU A 358 -6.49 22.61 32.30
C LEU A 358 -5.22 22.11 31.56
N ALA A 359 -5.16 22.23 30.23
CA ALA A 359 -4.11 21.62 29.41
C ALA A 359 -3.93 22.32 28.06
N VAL A 360 -2.82 22.04 27.40
CA VAL A 360 -2.56 22.43 26.01
C VAL A 360 -2.47 21.16 25.17
N VAL A 361 -3.23 21.06 24.08
CA VAL A 361 -3.18 19.93 23.15
C VAL A 361 -2.50 20.34 21.86
N CYS A 362 -1.45 19.62 21.49
CA CYS A 362 -0.71 19.77 20.25
C CYS A 362 -1.17 18.72 19.23
N ASP A 363 -1.49 19.13 18.00
CA ASP A 363 -1.69 18.23 16.85
C ASP A 363 -0.48 18.34 15.92
N PHE A 364 0.28 17.24 15.75
CA PHE A 364 1.42 17.20 14.83
C PHE A 364 1.03 16.92 13.38
N GLY A 365 -0.25 16.68 13.09
CA GLY A 365 -0.77 16.39 11.76
C GLY A 365 -0.46 15.00 11.24
N GLN A 366 0.34 14.22 11.97
CA GLN A 366 0.84 12.91 11.59
C GLN A 366 0.98 12.03 12.85
N ASN A 367 0.39 10.83 12.81
CA ASN A 367 0.67 9.76 13.77
C ASN A 367 2.08 9.19 13.50
N LEU A 368 3.00 9.39 14.43
CA LEU A 368 4.42 9.02 14.34
C LEU A 368 4.87 8.24 15.57
N THR A 369 6.07 7.67 15.52
CA THR A 369 6.69 7.00 16.66
C THR A 369 7.96 7.74 17.08
N GLY A 370 8.08 8.10 18.35
CA GLY A 370 9.23 8.83 18.87
C GLY A 370 8.91 9.54 20.18
N TRP A 371 9.36 10.78 20.34
CA TRP A 371 9.08 11.60 21.52
C TRP A 371 8.95 13.08 21.15
N VAL A 372 8.73 13.94 22.13
CA VAL A 372 8.70 15.39 21.94
C VAL A 372 9.83 16.04 22.73
N ARG A 373 10.64 16.84 22.04
CA ARG A 373 11.55 17.80 22.63
C ARG A 373 10.78 19.05 23.02
N ILE A 374 10.90 19.45 24.28
CA ILE A 374 10.24 20.62 24.84
C ILE A 374 11.22 21.76 25.10
N LYS A 375 10.70 22.99 25.07
CA LYS A 375 11.33 24.19 25.65
C LYS A 375 10.37 24.82 26.65
N VAL A 376 10.79 24.90 27.91
CA VAL A 376 9.90 25.27 29.02
C VAL A 376 10.53 26.29 29.96
N ARG A 377 9.68 27.04 30.67
CA ARG A 377 10.08 28.02 31.69
C ARG A 377 9.23 27.83 32.95
N GLY A 378 9.83 27.99 34.12
CA GLY A 378 9.15 27.85 35.40
C GLY A 378 10.11 27.91 36.58
N GLN A 379 9.59 27.66 37.78
CA GLN A 379 10.39 27.62 39.00
C GLN A 379 11.00 26.24 39.22
N ALA A 380 12.09 26.17 39.98
CA ALA A 380 12.68 24.89 40.37
C ALA A 380 11.64 24.03 41.10
N GLY A 381 11.47 22.78 40.66
CA GLY A 381 10.48 21.84 41.20
C GLY A 381 9.10 21.90 40.53
N ASP A 382 8.83 22.89 39.66
CA ASP A 382 7.66 22.83 38.78
C ASP A 382 7.74 21.57 37.91
N THR A 383 6.59 20.90 37.70
CA THR A 383 6.53 19.66 36.94
C THR A 383 5.72 19.87 35.66
N ILE A 384 6.34 19.62 34.52
CA ILE A 384 5.69 19.56 33.22
C ILE A 384 5.36 18.11 32.91
N ARG A 385 4.09 17.85 32.60
CA ARG A 385 3.59 16.51 32.24
C ARG A 385 3.17 16.49 30.78
N LEU A 386 3.68 15.53 30.03
CA LEU A 386 3.36 15.26 28.62
C LEU A 386 2.61 13.93 28.53
N ARG A 387 1.44 13.90 27.91
CA ARG A 387 0.72 12.65 27.59
C ARG A 387 0.52 12.52 26.10
N PHE A 388 0.50 11.29 25.61
CA PHE A 388 0.47 11.02 24.18
C PHE A 388 -0.77 10.21 23.77
N ALA A 389 -1.31 10.48 22.58
CA ALA A 389 -2.41 9.72 22.00
C ALA A 389 -2.40 9.74 20.46
N GLU A 390 -3.02 8.73 19.86
CA GLU A 390 -3.19 8.63 18.40
C GLU A 390 -4.39 9.45 17.90
N THR A 391 -5.44 9.59 18.72
CA THR A 391 -6.69 10.27 18.37
C THR A 391 -7.19 11.16 19.51
N LEU A 392 -8.18 12.00 19.20
CA LEU A 392 -8.87 12.86 20.15
C LEU A 392 -10.31 12.38 20.39
N GLN A 393 -10.85 12.75 21.54
CA GLN A 393 -12.28 12.72 21.83
C GLN A 393 -12.98 13.88 21.11
N THR A 394 -14.32 13.85 21.08
CA THR A 394 -15.14 14.89 20.43
C THR A 394 -15.02 16.27 21.08
N ASP A 395 -14.64 16.32 22.36
CA ASP A 395 -14.38 17.56 23.12
C ASP A 395 -12.93 18.09 22.96
N GLY A 396 -12.09 17.40 22.17
CA GLY A 396 -10.70 17.77 21.93
C GLY A 396 -9.69 17.24 22.96
N LEU A 397 -10.13 16.54 24.02
CA LEU A 397 -9.22 15.85 24.94
C LEU A 397 -8.58 14.62 24.28
N LEU A 398 -7.45 14.15 24.80
CA LEU A 398 -6.81 12.92 24.31
C LEU A 398 -7.73 11.70 24.47
N TYR A 399 -7.74 10.82 23.47
CA TYR A 399 -8.34 9.49 23.59
C TYR A 399 -7.24 8.46 23.90
N THR A 400 -7.22 7.94 25.13
CA THR A 400 -6.16 7.00 25.59
C THR A 400 -6.67 5.60 25.93
N ARG A 401 -7.95 5.29 25.71
CA ARG A 401 -8.50 3.97 26.06
C ARG A 401 -7.83 2.83 25.29
N ASN A 402 -7.45 3.07 24.02
CA ASN A 402 -6.79 2.07 23.19
C ASN A 402 -5.32 1.80 23.57
N LEU A 403 -4.72 2.64 24.42
CA LEU A 403 -3.39 2.40 25.00
C LEU A 403 -3.43 1.31 26.10
N ARG A 404 -4.65 0.90 26.51
CA ARG A 404 -4.92 -0.06 27.59
C ARG A 404 -4.29 0.42 28.90
N ASP A 405 -3.33 -0.33 29.43
CA ASP A 405 -2.60 0.05 30.64
C ASP A 405 -1.22 0.67 30.35
N ALA A 406 -0.89 1.07 29.12
CA ALA A 406 0.30 1.92 28.91
C ALA A 406 -0.02 3.36 29.33
N LEU A 407 0.78 3.99 30.20
CA LEU A 407 0.55 5.40 30.56
C LEU A 407 0.90 6.36 29.43
N ALA A 408 1.93 6.04 28.64
CA ALA A 408 2.50 6.92 27.60
C ALA A 408 2.58 8.38 28.10
N THR A 409 3.28 8.58 29.23
CA THR A 409 3.34 9.86 29.93
C THR A 409 4.76 10.18 30.39
N ASP A 410 5.26 11.32 29.95
CA ASP A 410 6.56 11.84 30.37
C ASP A 410 6.41 12.96 31.41
N TYR A 411 7.37 13.05 32.33
CA TYR A 411 7.43 14.10 33.36
C TYR A 411 8.81 14.76 33.37
N TYR A 412 8.83 16.09 33.31
CA TYR A 412 10.03 16.90 33.46
C TYR A 412 9.89 17.84 34.66
N ILE A 413 10.76 17.67 35.67
CA ILE A 413 10.80 18.51 36.87
C ILE A 413 11.93 19.53 36.69
N LEU A 414 11.56 20.81 36.70
CA LEU A 414 12.45 21.91 36.34
C LEU A 414 13.53 22.15 37.40
N LYS A 415 14.70 22.60 36.94
CA LYS A 415 15.77 23.13 37.81
C LYS A 415 15.65 24.65 38.05
N GLY A 416 14.77 25.33 37.33
CA GLY A 416 14.48 26.75 37.46
C GLY A 416 15.47 27.66 36.73
N ASP A 417 15.94 27.26 35.54
CA ASP A 417 16.86 28.09 34.74
C ASP A 417 16.15 29.35 34.22
N PRO A 418 16.61 30.58 34.55
CA PRO A 418 16.01 31.82 34.07
C PRO A 418 16.00 31.96 32.54
N ALA A 419 16.93 31.31 31.82
CA ALA A 419 16.98 31.31 30.36
C ALA A 419 15.96 30.35 29.71
N GLY A 420 15.30 29.50 30.51
CA GLY A 420 14.47 28.40 30.06
C GLY A 420 15.25 27.10 29.87
N GLU A 421 14.52 25.99 29.91
CA GLU A 421 15.07 24.63 29.90
C GLU A 421 14.63 23.91 28.63
N SER A 422 15.52 23.07 28.07
CA SER A 422 15.18 22.20 26.94
C SER A 422 15.46 20.75 27.30
N TRP A 423 14.49 19.88 27.00
CA TRP A 423 14.55 18.48 27.36
C TRP A 423 13.83 17.60 26.33
N ALA A 424 14.30 16.37 26.19
CA ALA A 424 13.62 15.28 25.51
C ALA A 424 13.99 13.99 26.26
N PRO A 425 13.08 12.99 26.31
CA PRO A 425 13.43 11.69 26.88
C PRO A 425 14.46 10.98 26.00
N VAL A 426 15.18 10.00 26.57
CA VAL A 426 16.27 9.30 25.85
C VAL A 426 16.16 7.77 25.87
N PHE A 427 15.32 7.19 26.73
CA PHE A 427 15.17 5.74 26.87
C PHE A 427 13.75 5.21 26.70
N VAL A 428 12.85 6.00 26.09
CA VAL A 428 11.47 5.61 25.80
C VAL A 428 11.08 6.04 24.38
N TYR A 429 9.91 5.60 23.92
CA TYR A 429 9.23 6.15 22.75
C TYR A 429 7.73 5.96 22.90
N HIS A 430 6.96 6.75 22.15
CA HIS A 430 5.50 6.73 22.11
C HIS A 430 5.03 6.71 20.66
N GLY A 431 3.90 6.05 20.38
CA GLY A 431 3.16 6.20 19.12
C GLY A 431 2.05 7.23 19.29
N PHE A 432 2.09 8.35 18.55
CA PHE A 432 1.17 9.46 18.76
C PHE A 432 1.05 10.40 17.56
N ARG A 433 -0.11 11.05 17.45
CA ARG A 433 -0.31 12.26 16.65
C ARG A 433 -0.51 13.49 17.55
N TYR A 434 -1.08 13.27 18.73
CA TYR A 434 -1.47 14.30 19.65
C TYR A 434 -0.68 14.20 20.95
N MET A 435 -0.34 15.35 21.51
CA MET A 435 0.27 15.45 22.84
C MET A 435 -0.49 16.46 23.69
N GLU A 436 -0.83 16.08 24.91
CA GLU A 436 -1.34 16.97 25.95
C GLU A 436 -0.18 17.40 26.86
N VAL A 437 -0.10 18.70 27.14
CA VAL A 437 0.88 19.30 28.06
C VAL A 437 0.15 19.99 29.20
N SER A 438 0.58 19.71 30.43
CA SER A 438 0.08 20.37 31.65
C SER A 438 1.23 20.79 32.57
N GLY A 439 0.95 21.72 33.49
CA GLY A 439 1.96 22.31 34.39
C GLY A 439 2.59 23.62 33.90
N LEU A 440 2.22 24.10 32.70
CA LEU A 440 2.70 25.37 32.16
C LEU A 440 2.00 26.58 32.84
N ARG A 441 2.79 27.58 33.23
CA ARG A 441 2.30 28.85 33.80
C ARG A 441 2.18 29.98 32.76
N TYR A 442 2.30 29.64 31.48
CA TYR A 442 2.27 30.59 30.36
C TYR A 442 1.62 29.95 29.12
N GLU A 443 1.40 30.75 28.08
CA GLU A 443 0.93 30.30 26.76
C GLU A 443 2.13 29.84 25.90
N PRO A 444 2.26 28.54 25.57
CA PRO A 444 3.39 28.06 24.78
C PRO A 444 3.20 28.36 23.28
N GLY A 445 4.32 28.54 22.57
CA GLY A 445 4.34 28.62 21.11
C GLY A 445 4.55 27.26 20.44
N LYS A 446 4.27 27.15 19.13
CA LYS A 446 4.53 25.91 18.36
C LYS A 446 5.99 25.46 18.44
N ALA A 447 6.94 26.39 18.44
CA ALA A 447 8.38 26.11 18.50
C ALA A 447 8.86 25.57 19.85
N ASP A 448 8.01 25.60 20.88
CA ASP A 448 8.30 25.01 22.19
C ASP A 448 8.14 23.48 22.18
N PHE A 449 7.53 22.91 21.13
CA PHE A 449 7.29 21.48 20.99
C PHE A 449 7.79 20.98 19.63
N VAL A 450 8.74 20.05 19.64
CA VAL A 450 9.28 19.43 18.43
C VAL A 450 9.14 17.92 18.58
N ALA A 451 8.26 17.29 17.81
CA ALA A 451 8.21 15.84 17.75
C ALA A 451 9.44 15.31 17.00
N GLU A 452 10.21 14.43 17.63
CA GLU A 452 11.40 13.79 17.09
C GLU A 452 11.05 12.33 16.79
N MET A 453 10.94 11.99 15.50
CA MET A 453 10.61 10.63 15.06
C MET A 453 11.81 9.70 15.20
N VAL A 454 11.59 8.53 15.81
CA VAL A 454 12.61 7.52 16.08
C VAL A 454 12.27 6.21 15.38
N GLU A 455 13.17 5.78 14.50
CA GLU A 455 13.08 4.55 13.73
C GLU A 455 14.47 3.93 13.53
N ASP A 456 14.52 2.64 13.18
CA ASP A 456 15.76 2.03 12.66
C ASP A 456 16.22 2.77 11.41
N GLU A 457 17.54 2.99 11.28
CA GLU A 457 18.11 3.65 10.10
C GLU A 457 17.96 2.73 8.87
N MET A 458 16.88 2.97 8.13
CA MET A 458 16.55 2.30 6.87
C MET A 458 16.50 3.33 5.75
N ARG A 459 17.29 3.10 4.70
CA ARG A 459 17.31 3.98 3.53
C ARG A 459 16.03 3.80 2.73
N HIS A 460 15.42 4.88 2.26
CA HIS A 460 14.29 4.81 1.34
C HIS A 460 14.75 4.30 -0.03
N THR A 461 14.17 3.21 -0.52
CA THR A 461 14.60 2.52 -1.75
C THR A 461 13.58 2.61 -2.87
N GLY A 462 12.30 2.86 -2.59
CA GLY A 462 11.26 2.96 -3.60
C GLY A 462 10.41 4.21 -3.50
N SER A 463 9.97 4.67 -4.65
CA SER A 463 9.02 5.76 -4.80
C SER A 463 7.95 5.35 -5.79
N VAL A 464 6.70 5.73 -5.53
CA VAL A 464 5.61 5.56 -6.47
C VAL A 464 4.62 6.71 -6.31
N VAL A 465 4.23 7.29 -7.44
CA VAL A 465 3.16 8.28 -7.53
C VAL A 465 2.23 7.85 -8.64
N THR A 466 0.93 7.88 -8.38
CA THR A 466 -0.10 7.51 -9.35
C THR A 466 -1.04 8.68 -9.65
N SER A 467 -1.87 8.56 -10.68
CA SER A 467 -2.95 9.53 -10.92
C SER A 467 -4.08 9.49 -9.89
N ASN A 468 -4.11 8.52 -8.97
CA ASN A 468 -5.15 8.36 -7.97
C ASN A 468 -4.69 8.88 -6.60
N GLU A 469 -5.30 9.98 -6.15
CA GLU A 469 -4.93 10.65 -4.91
C GLU A 469 -5.21 9.80 -3.65
N VAL A 470 -6.28 8.99 -3.66
CA VAL A 470 -6.61 8.09 -2.54
C VAL A 470 -5.53 7.03 -2.38
N LEU A 471 -5.14 6.36 -3.47
CA LEU A 471 -4.06 5.37 -3.44
C LEU A 471 -2.75 6.00 -3.00
N ASN A 472 -2.40 7.19 -3.51
CA ASN A 472 -1.20 7.90 -3.06
C ASN A 472 -1.23 8.18 -1.55
N LYS A 473 -2.39 8.56 -1.00
CA LYS A 473 -2.56 8.77 0.45
C LYS A 473 -2.43 7.47 1.24
N VAL A 474 -2.99 6.36 0.75
CA VAL A 474 -2.83 5.03 1.35
C VAL A 474 -1.35 4.62 1.40
N LEU A 475 -0.59 4.85 0.32
CA LEU A 475 0.83 4.53 0.26
C LEU A 475 1.67 5.42 1.20
N GLN A 476 1.29 6.69 1.36
CA GLN A 476 1.90 7.55 2.37
C GLN A 476 1.63 7.02 3.78
N ASN A 477 0.39 6.63 4.08
CA ASN A 477 0.02 6.06 5.38
C ASN A 477 0.76 4.75 5.66
N ALA A 478 0.92 3.89 4.65
CA ALA A 478 1.73 2.67 4.74
C ALA A 478 3.18 2.99 5.11
N SER A 479 3.81 3.95 4.42
CA SER A 479 5.18 4.37 4.68
C SER A 479 5.37 4.85 6.13
N TRP A 480 4.48 5.71 6.65
CA TRP A 480 4.56 6.16 8.04
C TRP A 480 4.34 5.04 9.06
N GLY A 481 3.40 4.13 8.78
CA GLY A 481 3.12 3.00 9.65
C GLY A 481 4.31 2.04 9.75
N ILE A 482 4.94 1.72 8.61
CA ILE A 482 6.14 0.88 8.56
C ILE A 482 7.25 1.52 9.38
N ARG A 483 7.61 2.76 9.07
CA ARG A 483 8.65 3.52 9.79
C ARG A 483 8.42 3.56 11.31
N GLY A 484 7.18 3.72 11.74
CA GLY A 484 6.83 3.78 13.16
C GLY A 484 7.04 2.47 13.94
N ASN A 485 6.99 1.32 13.26
CA ASN A 485 6.86 -0.01 13.87
C ASN A 485 8.17 -0.84 13.93
N TYR A 486 9.34 -0.21 13.75
CA TYR A 486 10.63 -0.92 13.79
C TYR A 486 11.47 -0.36 14.94
N LYS A 487 11.97 -1.26 15.80
CA LYS A 487 12.82 -0.97 16.96
C LYS A 487 13.91 -2.05 17.15
N GLY A 488 14.74 -2.24 16.13
CA GLY A 488 15.70 -3.36 15.99
C GLY A 488 15.03 -4.72 15.68
N MET A 489 13.72 -4.69 15.51
CA MET A 489 12.78 -5.76 15.18
C MET A 489 11.45 -5.12 14.78
N PRO A 490 10.64 -5.74 13.92
CA PRO A 490 9.31 -5.22 13.61
C PRO A 490 8.35 -5.52 14.77
N VAL A 491 7.68 -4.51 15.34
CA VAL A 491 6.66 -4.64 16.41
C VAL A 491 5.25 -4.40 15.87
N ASP A 492 4.22 -5.09 16.37
CA ASP A 492 2.82 -4.96 15.91
C ASP A 492 2.33 -3.51 15.84
N CYS A 493 2.49 -2.80 16.95
CA CYS A 493 2.08 -1.41 17.12
C CYS A 493 3.06 -0.67 18.05
N PRO A 494 3.17 0.68 17.98
CA PRO A 494 4.21 1.41 18.73
C PRO A 494 3.72 2.12 20.01
N GLN A 495 2.44 2.06 20.35
CA GLN A 495 1.80 2.94 21.35
C GLN A 495 1.34 2.21 22.63
N ARG A 496 0.63 1.09 22.52
CA ARG A 496 0.01 0.40 23.69
C ARG A 496 1.01 -0.46 24.45
N ASN A 497 0.56 -1.10 25.53
CA ASN A 497 1.32 -2.07 26.35
C ASN A 497 1.55 -3.43 25.63
N GLU A 498 1.93 -3.41 24.36
CA GLU A 498 2.19 -4.57 23.52
C GLU A 498 3.55 -4.47 22.85
N ARG A 499 3.64 -3.77 21.70
CA ARG A 499 4.90 -3.49 21.01
C ARG A 499 5.76 -4.76 20.92
N GLN A 500 5.10 -5.84 20.51
CA GLN A 500 5.66 -7.17 20.46
C GLN A 500 5.95 -7.53 19.00
N PRO A 501 7.05 -8.26 18.73
CA PRO A 501 7.38 -8.68 17.38
C PRO A 501 6.57 -9.89 16.93
N TRP A 502 5.27 -9.69 16.74
CA TRP A 502 4.32 -10.66 16.23
C TRP A 502 4.70 -11.13 14.82
N LEU A 503 4.85 -12.45 14.63
CA LEU A 503 5.37 -13.00 13.39
C LEU A 503 4.37 -12.88 12.22
N GLY A 504 3.09 -13.22 12.46
CA GLY A 504 2.08 -13.33 11.40
C GLY A 504 1.86 -12.05 10.59
N ASP A 505 2.10 -10.91 11.22
CA ASP A 505 1.92 -9.61 10.60
C ASP A 505 2.88 -9.33 9.42
N ARG A 506 4.06 -9.99 9.37
CA ARG A 506 5.17 -9.65 8.45
C ARG A 506 5.43 -10.72 7.39
N THR A 507 4.48 -11.62 7.16
CA THR A 507 4.58 -12.68 6.13
C THR A 507 4.84 -12.15 4.72
N MET A 508 3.83 -11.77 3.93
CA MET A 508 4.05 -11.03 2.67
C MET A 508 4.40 -9.56 2.92
N GLY A 509 4.06 -9.04 4.10
CA GLY A 509 4.45 -7.70 4.56
C GLY A 509 5.94 -7.41 4.39
N SER A 510 6.83 -8.33 4.81
CA SER A 510 8.29 -8.18 4.67
C SER A 510 8.74 -7.87 3.24
N ARG A 511 8.12 -8.51 2.25
CA ARG A 511 8.36 -8.24 0.83
C ARG A 511 7.82 -6.89 0.41
N GLY A 512 6.62 -6.53 0.84
CA GLY A 512 6.05 -5.21 0.57
C GLY A 512 6.89 -4.06 1.11
N GLU A 513 7.30 -4.18 2.37
CA GLU A 513 8.13 -3.20 3.07
C GLU A 513 9.50 -3.00 2.40
N SER A 514 10.08 -4.08 1.85
CA SER A 514 11.38 -4.03 1.14
C SER A 514 11.38 -3.20 -0.15
N PHE A 515 10.20 -2.89 -0.70
CA PHE A 515 10.09 -1.97 -1.82
C PHE A 515 10.24 -0.52 -1.39
N LEU A 516 9.80 -0.16 -0.19
CA LEU A 516 9.87 1.21 0.32
C LEU A 516 11.20 1.49 1.04
N PHE A 517 11.74 0.49 1.73
CA PHE A 517 12.89 0.64 2.62
C PHE A 517 13.94 -0.46 2.43
N ASP A 518 15.21 -0.08 2.60
CA ASP A 518 16.35 -1.00 2.72
C ASP A 518 16.33 -1.63 4.11
N ASN A 519 15.47 -2.65 4.27
CA ASN A 519 15.24 -3.35 5.53
C ASN A 519 16.06 -4.65 5.64
N LYS A 520 17.01 -4.88 4.72
CA LYS A 520 17.77 -6.14 4.62
C LYS A 520 18.50 -6.50 5.91
N ALA A 521 19.32 -5.58 6.43
CA ALA A 521 20.14 -5.85 7.61
C ALA A 521 19.28 -6.14 8.85
N LEU A 522 18.20 -5.38 9.04
CA LEU A 522 17.25 -5.59 10.12
C LEU A 522 16.56 -6.95 10.02
N TYR A 523 16.07 -7.31 8.82
CA TYR A 523 15.42 -8.61 8.63
C TYR A 523 16.39 -9.77 8.78
N THR A 524 17.63 -9.67 8.28
CA THR A 524 18.65 -10.69 8.52
C THR A 524 18.87 -10.92 10.02
N LYS A 525 19.01 -9.85 10.81
CA LYS A 525 19.12 -9.96 12.27
C LYS A 525 17.85 -10.55 12.89
N TRP A 526 16.67 -10.20 12.40
CA TRP A 526 15.41 -10.75 12.92
C TRP A 526 15.25 -12.25 12.62
N MET A 527 15.82 -12.75 11.51
CA MET A 527 15.87 -14.20 11.24
C MET A 527 16.71 -14.95 12.29
N ASP A 528 17.80 -14.35 12.78
CA ASP A 528 18.54 -14.87 13.92
C ASP A 528 17.65 -14.90 15.18
N ASP A 529 16.92 -13.83 15.46
CA ASP A 529 16.02 -13.76 16.62
C ASP A 529 14.95 -14.87 16.61
N ILE A 530 14.32 -15.13 15.45
CA ILE A 530 13.32 -16.21 15.31
C ILE A 530 13.96 -17.57 15.53
N ALA A 531 15.13 -17.82 14.92
CA ALA A 531 15.84 -19.08 15.08
C ALA A 531 16.27 -19.32 16.54
N GLU A 532 16.76 -18.28 17.22
CA GLU A 532 17.20 -18.32 18.61
C GLU A 532 16.04 -18.55 19.60
N ALA A 533 14.83 -18.10 19.23
CA ALA A 533 13.61 -18.31 20.00
C ALA A 533 13.01 -19.72 19.82
N GLN A 534 13.51 -20.53 18.86
CA GLN A 534 13.05 -21.90 18.67
C GLN A 534 13.41 -22.79 19.87
N ARG A 535 12.44 -23.58 20.33
CA ARG A 535 12.65 -24.53 21.42
C ARG A 535 13.39 -25.80 20.97
N TYR A 536 13.81 -26.58 21.96
CA TYR A 536 14.49 -27.85 21.74
C TYR A 536 13.64 -28.87 20.99
N ASP A 537 12.31 -28.82 21.08
CA ASP A 537 11.36 -29.72 20.40
C ASP A 537 11.06 -29.33 18.95
N GLY A 538 11.36 -28.09 18.56
CA GLY A 538 11.14 -27.55 17.22
C GLY A 538 10.09 -26.44 17.14
N ALA A 539 9.33 -26.19 18.22
CA ALA A 539 8.33 -25.14 18.25
C ALA A 539 8.96 -23.74 18.12
N ILE A 540 8.37 -22.91 17.27
CA ILE A 540 8.68 -21.47 17.12
C ILE A 540 7.54 -20.68 17.78
N PRO A 541 7.82 -19.61 18.54
CA PRO A 541 6.78 -18.84 19.21
C PRO A 541 6.02 -17.93 18.22
N ASP A 542 4.89 -17.40 18.65
CA ASP A 542 4.10 -16.44 17.86
C ASP A 542 4.71 -15.03 17.83
N VAL A 543 5.64 -14.76 18.75
CA VAL A 543 6.38 -13.50 18.94
C VAL A 543 7.87 -13.80 19.09
N ALA A 544 8.74 -13.20 18.28
CA ALA A 544 10.19 -13.37 18.38
C ALA A 544 10.97 -12.06 18.17
N PRO A 545 11.93 -11.66 19.03
CA PRO A 545 12.36 -12.31 20.29
C PRO A 545 11.21 -12.64 21.26
N ALA A 546 11.33 -13.77 21.94
CA ALA A 546 10.27 -14.32 22.79
C ALA A 546 10.18 -13.59 24.15
N TYR A 547 9.83 -12.30 24.14
CA TYR A 547 9.55 -11.54 25.37
C TYR A 547 8.27 -12.04 26.05
N TRP A 548 7.30 -12.46 25.24
CA TRP A 548 6.12 -13.20 25.67
C TRP A 548 6.28 -14.68 25.32
N ASN A 549 6.06 -15.55 26.31
CA ASN A 549 6.16 -17.00 26.15
C ASN A 549 4.91 -17.59 25.47
N TYR A 550 4.64 -17.18 24.22
CA TYR A 550 3.54 -17.68 23.39
C TYR A 550 4.05 -18.70 22.38
N TYR A 551 3.88 -19.98 22.71
CA TYR A 551 4.18 -21.11 21.84
C TYR A 551 2.89 -21.89 21.59
N SER A 552 2.11 -21.44 20.61
CA SER A 552 0.82 -22.06 20.28
C SER A 552 0.92 -23.20 19.26
N ASP A 553 2.12 -23.45 18.69
CA ASP A 553 2.34 -24.33 17.53
C ASP A 553 1.57 -23.88 16.27
N ASN A 554 1.26 -22.59 16.17
CA ASN A 554 0.63 -22.03 14.99
C ASN A 554 1.50 -22.21 13.72
N VAL A 555 0.87 -22.28 12.56
CA VAL A 555 1.55 -22.39 11.26
C VAL A 555 1.65 -21.04 10.56
N THR A 556 0.56 -20.28 10.54
CA THR A 556 0.46 -19.04 9.75
C THR A 556 1.30 -17.89 10.32
N TRP A 557 1.56 -17.85 11.63
CA TRP A 557 2.40 -16.82 12.25
C TRP A 557 3.89 -17.08 12.00
N PRO A 558 4.45 -18.24 12.40
CA PRO A 558 5.85 -18.55 12.14
C PRO A 558 6.21 -18.69 10.66
N ALA A 559 5.24 -18.78 9.75
CA ALA A 559 5.46 -18.69 8.30
C ALA A 559 6.23 -17.43 7.88
N ALA A 560 6.24 -16.37 8.69
CA ALA A 560 7.07 -15.19 8.45
C ALA A 560 8.56 -15.52 8.34
N PHE A 561 9.03 -16.57 9.02
CA PHE A 561 10.43 -16.98 8.99
C PHE A 561 10.88 -17.43 7.59
N PRO A 562 10.32 -18.50 6.98
CA PRO A 562 10.70 -18.89 5.61
C PRO A 562 10.35 -17.81 4.57
N MET A 563 9.26 -17.05 4.75
CA MET A 563 8.84 -16.01 3.80
C MET A 563 9.81 -14.81 3.76
N THR A 564 10.30 -14.38 4.92
CA THR A 564 11.30 -13.33 5.00
C THR A 564 12.66 -13.80 4.46
N LEU A 565 13.03 -15.06 4.70
CA LEU A 565 14.23 -15.65 4.08
C LEU A 565 14.16 -15.67 2.56
N ASP A 566 12.98 -15.98 1.99
CA ASP A 566 12.78 -15.89 0.55
C ASP A 566 12.81 -14.44 0.05
N MET A 567 12.27 -13.49 0.82
CA MET A 567 12.37 -12.07 0.51
C MET A 567 13.83 -11.61 0.44
N LEU A 568 14.65 -11.96 1.44
CA LEU A 568 16.08 -11.62 1.48
C LEU A 568 16.82 -12.13 0.24
N TYR A 569 16.52 -13.35 -0.18
CA TYR A 569 17.08 -13.92 -1.40
C TYR A 569 16.52 -13.28 -2.68
N ARG A 570 15.21 -13.13 -2.80
CA ARG A 570 14.58 -12.63 -4.04
C ARG A 570 14.86 -11.15 -4.28
N GLN A 571 14.82 -10.30 -3.25
CA GLN A 571 15.01 -8.85 -3.37
C GLN A 571 16.49 -8.48 -3.41
N PHE A 572 17.32 -9.14 -2.58
CA PHE A 572 18.71 -8.74 -2.37
C PHE A 572 19.74 -9.75 -2.88
N GLY A 573 19.33 -10.97 -3.25
CA GLY A 573 20.23 -12.02 -3.74
C GLY A 573 21.03 -12.69 -2.63
N ASP A 574 20.68 -12.44 -1.36
CA ASP A 574 21.41 -12.99 -0.23
C ASP A 574 20.95 -14.43 0.08
N LEU A 575 21.77 -15.41 -0.29
CA LEU A 575 21.52 -16.83 -0.01
C LEU A 575 21.96 -17.24 1.40
N GLN A 576 22.79 -16.44 2.07
CA GLN A 576 23.40 -16.83 3.35
C GLN A 576 22.36 -17.05 4.47
N PRO A 577 21.33 -16.19 4.65
CA PRO A 577 20.30 -16.43 5.66
C PRO A 577 19.59 -17.78 5.47
N ILE A 578 19.25 -18.15 4.23
CA ILE A 578 18.62 -19.47 3.96
C ILE A 578 19.55 -20.60 4.40
N ARG A 579 20.85 -20.52 4.08
CA ARG A 579 21.84 -21.53 4.47
C ARG A 579 21.98 -21.66 5.99
N THR A 580 22.08 -20.53 6.68
CA THR A 580 22.20 -20.49 8.14
C THR A 580 20.99 -21.10 8.83
N HIS A 581 19.78 -20.84 8.32
CA HIS A 581 18.53 -21.13 9.03
C HIS A 581 17.76 -22.35 8.52
N TYR A 582 18.17 -22.97 7.41
CA TYR A 582 17.50 -24.17 6.87
C TYR A 582 17.30 -25.29 7.91
N PRO A 583 18.27 -25.63 8.78
CA PRO A 583 18.07 -26.65 9.81
C PRO A 583 16.97 -26.30 10.82
N ALA A 584 16.84 -25.02 11.21
CA ALA A 584 15.81 -24.57 12.14
C ALA A 584 14.42 -24.65 11.50
N LEU A 585 14.30 -24.26 10.22
CA LEU A 585 13.06 -24.39 9.45
C LEU A 585 12.63 -25.85 9.31
N GLU A 586 13.56 -26.73 8.92
CA GLU A 586 13.29 -28.15 8.79
C GLU A 586 12.80 -28.74 10.11
N LYS A 587 13.46 -28.41 11.23
CA LYS A 587 13.06 -28.86 12.56
C LYS A 587 11.64 -28.42 12.91
N TRP A 588 11.27 -27.17 12.63
CA TRP A 588 9.94 -26.65 12.88
C TRP A 588 8.87 -27.32 12.00
N MET A 589 9.09 -27.40 10.69
CA MET A 589 8.15 -28.05 9.77
C MET A 589 7.93 -29.53 10.13
N ARG A 590 9.00 -30.25 10.49
CA ARG A 590 8.91 -31.64 10.95
C ARG A 590 8.19 -31.76 12.30
N HIS A 591 8.36 -30.81 13.21
CA HIS A 591 7.60 -30.74 14.46
C HIS A 591 6.11 -30.53 14.21
N ILE A 592 5.73 -29.64 13.29
CA ILE A 592 4.32 -29.44 12.90
C ILE A 592 3.74 -30.73 12.32
N ALA A 593 4.44 -31.35 11.36
CA ALA A 593 3.97 -32.61 10.76
C ALA A 593 3.80 -33.72 11.79
N ARG A 594 4.79 -33.94 12.66
CA ARG A 594 4.77 -35.02 13.65
C ARG A 594 3.60 -34.90 14.63
N ASN A 595 3.27 -33.68 15.06
CA ASN A 595 2.33 -33.47 16.16
C ASN A 595 0.91 -33.09 15.69
N TYR A 596 0.77 -32.50 14.51
CA TYR A 596 -0.47 -31.85 14.08
C TYR A 596 -0.93 -32.23 12.66
N MET A 597 -0.22 -33.11 11.96
CA MET A 597 -0.67 -33.63 10.66
C MET A 597 -1.40 -34.97 10.83
N THR A 598 -2.57 -35.08 10.22
CA THR A 598 -3.35 -36.34 10.18
C THR A 598 -2.75 -37.34 9.18
N ALA A 599 -3.24 -38.58 9.21
CA ALA A 599 -2.88 -39.60 8.21
C ALA A 599 -3.23 -39.19 6.77
N ASP A 600 -4.24 -38.32 6.61
CA ASP A 600 -4.68 -37.77 5.32
C ASP A 600 -3.93 -36.48 4.92
N TYR A 601 -2.80 -36.18 5.58
CA TYR A 601 -1.95 -35.01 5.30
C TYR A 601 -2.64 -33.64 5.50
N VAL A 602 -3.63 -33.58 6.40
CA VAL A 602 -4.26 -32.32 6.85
C VAL A 602 -3.56 -31.84 8.11
N VAL A 603 -3.12 -30.58 8.13
CA VAL A 603 -2.53 -29.94 9.32
C VAL A 603 -3.62 -29.22 10.09
N THR A 604 -3.78 -29.53 11.38
CA THR A 604 -4.96 -29.12 12.17
C THR A 604 -4.71 -27.95 13.13
N ARG A 605 -3.52 -27.31 13.07
CA ARG A 605 -3.13 -26.29 14.04
C ARG A 605 -3.00 -24.90 13.42
N ASP A 606 -3.99 -24.06 13.72
CA ASP A 606 -3.96 -22.61 13.54
C ASP A 606 -4.68 -21.95 14.73
N GLU A 607 -4.05 -20.96 15.37
CA GLU A 607 -4.57 -20.38 16.62
C GLU A 607 -5.42 -19.12 16.42
N TYR A 608 -5.11 -18.31 15.41
CA TYR A 608 -5.67 -16.96 15.28
C TYR A 608 -6.65 -16.82 14.10
N GLY A 609 -6.58 -17.70 13.11
CA GLY A 609 -7.39 -17.64 11.90
C GLY A 609 -6.99 -16.49 10.96
N ASP A 610 -7.90 -16.16 10.04
CA ASP A 610 -7.80 -14.96 9.22
C ASP A 610 -8.11 -13.72 10.08
N TRP A 611 -7.14 -13.29 10.88
CA TRP A 611 -7.31 -12.29 11.93
C TRP A 611 -7.83 -10.95 11.38
N CYS A 612 -8.71 -10.27 12.11
CA CYS A 612 -9.27 -8.97 11.71
C CYS A 612 -9.98 -8.93 10.34
N VAL A 613 -10.63 -10.03 9.93
CA VAL A 613 -11.64 -9.98 8.85
C VAL A 613 -12.68 -8.89 9.18
N PRO A 614 -13.05 -8.01 8.22
CA PRO A 614 -14.05 -6.97 8.44
C PRO A 614 -15.34 -7.55 9.04
N PRO A 615 -15.74 -7.11 10.25
CA PRO A 615 -16.94 -7.61 10.89
C PRO A 615 -18.21 -7.12 10.20
N GLU A 616 -19.31 -7.82 10.47
CA GLU A 616 -20.65 -7.48 10.03
C GLU A 616 -21.22 -6.21 10.69
N LEU A 617 -20.69 -5.82 11.86
CA LEU A 617 -21.06 -4.61 12.59
C LEU A 617 -19.81 -3.78 12.93
N PRO A 618 -19.85 -2.45 12.79
CA PRO A 618 -18.69 -1.58 12.92
C PRO A 618 -18.14 -1.43 14.34
N GLU A 619 -18.87 -1.84 15.38
CA GLU A 619 -18.40 -1.79 16.78
C GLU A 619 -17.60 -3.05 17.20
N LEU A 620 -17.69 -4.12 16.41
CA LEU A 620 -17.03 -5.39 16.74
C LEU A 620 -15.54 -5.34 16.40
N ILE A 621 -14.72 -6.01 17.22
CA ILE A 621 -13.31 -6.30 16.89
C ILE A 621 -13.23 -7.50 15.93
N HIS A 622 -14.00 -8.56 16.23
CA HIS A 622 -14.03 -9.79 15.46
C HIS A 622 -15.44 -10.08 14.96
N SER A 623 -15.53 -10.49 13.69
CA SER A 623 -16.76 -11.03 13.10
C SER A 623 -17.35 -12.12 13.99
N ARG A 624 -18.67 -12.13 14.18
CA ARG A 624 -19.37 -13.26 14.83
C ARG A 624 -20.02 -14.18 13.81
N ASP A 625 -20.12 -13.76 12.55
CA ASP A 625 -20.63 -14.57 11.45
C ASP A 625 -19.67 -15.74 11.09
N PRO A 626 -20.08 -17.01 11.25
CA PRO A 626 -19.24 -18.17 10.93
C PRO A 626 -18.93 -18.28 9.43
N ARG A 627 -19.70 -17.64 8.55
CA ARG A 627 -19.43 -17.62 7.10
C ARG A 627 -18.24 -16.73 6.73
N ARG A 628 -17.82 -15.85 7.64
CA ARG A 628 -16.64 -14.97 7.49
C ARG A 628 -15.38 -15.54 8.12
N LYS A 629 -15.52 -16.51 9.04
CA LYS A 629 -14.40 -17.12 9.78
C LYS A 629 -13.85 -18.31 9.02
N THR A 630 -12.72 -18.14 8.35
CA THR A 630 -12.07 -19.25 7.64
C THR A 630 -11.61 -20.33 8.61
N ASP A 631 -11.82 -21.60 8.25
CA ASP A 631 -11.38 -22.77 9.04
C ASP A 631 -9.86 -22.77 9.24
N GLY A 632 -9.42 -22.84 10.50
CA GLY A 632 -8.00 -22.87 10.86
C GLY A 632 -7.25 -24.04 10.22
N ALA A 633 -7.85 -25.23 10.13
CA ALA A 633 -7.21 -26.39 9.50
C ALA A 633 -6.99 -26.18 8.00
N LEU A 634 -7.89 -25.44 7.34
CA LEU A 634 -7.72 -25.03 5.95
C LEU A 634 -6.51 -24.09 5.82
N LEU A 635 -6.42 -23.07 6.68
CA LEU A 635 -5.30 -22.11 6.66
C LEU A 635 -3.96 -22.81 6.88
N SER A 636 -3.83 -23.59 7.95
CA SER A 636 -2.59 -24.29 8.30
C SER A 636 -2.17 -25.30 7.24
N THR A 637 -3.12 -26.04 6.65
CA THR A 637 -2.81 -27.02 5.59
C THR A 637 -2.38 -26.32 4.29
N ALA A 638 -3.05 -25.24 3.89
CA ALA A 638 -2.68 -24.45 2.71
C ALA A 638 -1.29 -23.82 2.87
N TYR A 639 -0.98 -23.23 4.04
CA TYR A 639 0.34 -22.70 4.32
C TYR A 639 1.39 -23.80 4.39
N TYR A 640 1.12 -24.94 5.03
CA TYR A 640 2.07 -26.05 5.08
C TYR A 640 2.42 -26.57 3.67
N TYR A 641 1.46 -26.61 2.74
CA TYR A 641 1.72 -26.88 1.32
C TYR A 641 2.66 -25.85 0.70
N HIS A 642 2.35 -24.55 0.85
CA HIS A 642 3.17 -23.47 0.31
C HIS A 642 4.60 -23.52 0.85
N LEU A 643 4.75 -23.68 2.16
CA LEU A 643 6.02 -23.76 2.86
C LEU A 643 6.81 -25.01 2.48
N SER A 644 6.16 -26.16 2.25
CA SER A 644 6.83 -27.36 1.72
C SER A 644 7.42 -27.10 0.33
N GLY A 645 6.72 -26.36 -0.53
CA GLY A 645 7.25 -25.91 -1.82
C GLY A 645 8.46 -24.98 -1.67
N MET A 646 8.45 -24.10 -0.67
CA MET A 646 9.60 -23.24 -0.36
C MET A 646 10.79 -24.04 0.16
N MET A 647 10.57 -25.00 1.07
CA MET A 647 11.62 -25.87 1.59
C MET A 647 12.28 -26.69 0.47
N ALA A 648 11.50 -27.24 -0.47
CA ALA A 648 12.05 -27.90 -1.64
C ALA A 648 12.97 -26.98 -2.46
N ARG A 649 12.57 -25.73 -2.66
CA ARG A 649 13.38 -24.73 -3.36
C ARG A 649 14.62 -24.33 -2.58
N PHE A 650 14.51 -24.12 -1.27
CA PHE A 650 15.65 -23.79 -0.41
C PHE A 650 16.68 -24.93 -0.38
N ALA A 651 16.22 -26.18 -0.36
CA ALA A 651 17.07 -27.35 -0.51
C ALA A 651 17.78 -27.33 -1.88
N ALA A 652 17.05 -27.06 -2.97
CA ALA A 652 17.60 -26.98 -4.31
C ALA A 652 18.69 -25.89 -4.46
N LEU A 653 18.48 -24.70 -3.88
CA LEU A 653 19.46 -23.59 -3.90
C LEU A 653 20.78 -23.93 -3.20
N GLN A 654 20.77 -24.93 -2.33
CA GLN A 654 21.93 -25.40 -1.57
C GLN A 654 22.52 -26.71 -2.12
N GLY A 655 21.88 -27.33 -3.11
CA GLY A 655 22.29 -28.64 -3.64
C GLY A 655 21.83 -29.84 -2.80
N LEU A 656 20.91 -29.67 -1.86
CA LEU A 656 20.37 -30.71 -0.98
C LEU A 656 19.29 -31.54 -1.71
N LYS A 657 19.73 -32.47 -2.58
CA LYS A 657 18.85 -33.18 -3.52
C LYS A 657 17.86 -34.16 -2.86
N SER A 658 18.24 -34.78 -1.74
CA SER A 658 17.38 -35.72 -1.02
C SER A 658 16.18 -34.97 -0.41
N GLU A 659 16.46 -33.90 0.29
CA GLU A 659 15.52 -33.02 0.98
C GLU A 659 14.61 -32.32 -0.04
N GLU A 660 15.17 -31.84 -1.17
CA GLU A 660 14.38 -31.30 -2.29
C GLU A 660 13.29 -32.29 -2.74
N GLY A 661 13.66 -33.57 -2.93
CA GLY A 661 12.74 -34.62 -3.32
C GLY A 661 11.71 -34.96 -2.24
N GLU A 662 12.10 -34.98 -0.97
CA GLU A 662 11.22 -35.23 0.17
C GLU A 662 10.13 -34.15 0.28
N TRP A 663 10.52 -32.88 0.28
CA TRP A 663 9.60 -31.76 0.40
C TRP A 663 8.64 -31.67 -0.80
N LYS A 664 9.09 -32.01 -2.02
CA LYS A 664 8.20 -32.13 -3.20
C LYS A 664 7.13 -33.20 -3.00
N ARG A 665 7.50 -34.38 -2.48
CA ARG A 665 6.54 -35.46 -2.19
C ARG A 665 5.57 -35.06 -1.07
N MET A 666 6.06 -34.40 -0.02
CA MET A 666 5.22 -33.86 1.04
C MET A 666 4.20 -32.86 0.50
N ALA A 667 4.63 -31.88 -0.30
CA ALA A 667 3.74 -30.90 -0.91
C ALA A 667 2.66 -31.57 -1.79
N ALA A 668 3.02 -32.58 -2.58
CA ALA A 668 2.05 -33.31 -3.40
C ALA A 668 0.96 -34.00 -2.56
N LYS A 669 1.35 -34.68 -1.48
CA LYS A 669 0.44 -35.38 -0.56
C LYS A 669 -0.48 -34.40 0.19
N VAL A 670 0.07 -33.28 0.67
CA VAL A 670 -0.71 -32.23 1.35
C VAL A 670 -1.71 -31.58 0.39
N LYS A 671 -1.35 -31.35 -0.88
CA LYS A 671 -2.29 -30.83 -1.89
C LYS A 671 -3.45 -31.79 -2.15
N GLU A 672 -3.17 -33.09 -2.24
CA GLU A 672 -4.20 -34.11 -2.39
C GLU A 672 -5.13 -34.16 -1.18
N GLY A 673 -4.57 -34.25 0.03
CA GLY A 673 -5.31 -34.21 1.29
C GLY A 673 -6.16 -32.96 1.45
N PHE A 674 -5.62 -31.79 1.10
CA PHE A 674 -6.33 -30.52 1.12
C PHE A 674 -7.56 -30.52 0.19
N ASN A 675 -7.39 -30.94 -1.07
CA ASN A 675 -8.50 -30.98 -2.03
C ASN A 675 -9.54 -32.04 -1.65
N SER A 676 -9.13 -33.18 -1.10
CA SER A 676 -10.05 -34.20 -0.61
C SER A 676 -10.90 -33.68 0.56
N LYS A 677 -10.28 -32.95 1.49
CA LYS A 677 -10.93 -32.47 2.72
C LYS A 677 -11.79 -31.23 2.52
N PHE A 678 -11.32 -30.24 1.75
CA PHE A 678 -11.88 -28.89 1.77
C PHE A 678 -12.63 -28.49 0.50
N LEU A 679 -12.45 -29.17 -0.63
CA LEU A 679 -13.19 -28.86 -1.86
C LEU A 679 -14.56 -29.55 -1.85
N HIS A 680 -15.63 -28.76 -1.84
CA HIS A 680 -16.99 -29.29 -2.00
C HIS A 680 -17.29 -29.53 -3.48
N ARG A 681 -17.28 -30.80 -3.91
CA ARG A 681 -17.45 -31.17 -5.33
C ARG A 681 -18.85 -30.87 -5.89
N ASP A 682 -19.88 -30.84 -5.06
CA ASP A 682 -21.25 -30.57 -5.54
C ASP A 682 -21.53 -29.07 -5.71
N SER A 683 -20.99 -28.24 -4.81
CA SER A 683 -21.24 -26.79 -4.79
C SER A 683 -20.06 -25.94 -5.31
N LEU A 684 -18.93 -26.59 -5.62
CA LEU A 684 -17.73 -26.01 -6.23
C LEU A 684 -17.18 -24.78 -5.49
N PHE A 685 -16.88 -24.93 -4.20
CA PHE A 685 -16.14 -23.97 -3.38
C PHE A 685 -15.32 -24.69 -2.30
N TYR A 686 -14.42 -23.95 -1.63
CA TYR A 686 -13.63 -24.49 -0.51
C TYR A 686 -14.20 -24.10 0.86
N GLY A 687 -14.12 -25.03 1.82
CA GLY A 687 -14.44 -24.79 3.23
C GLY A 687 -15.82 -24.17 3.44
N ASN A 688 -15.91 -23.06 4.19
CA ASN A 688 -17.17 -22.36 4.41
C ASN A 688 -17.54 -21.33 3.31
N ASN A 689 -16.87 -21.39 2.15
CA ASN A 689 -17.01 -20.42 1.06
C ASN A 689 -16.70 -18.96 1.46
N SER A 690 -15.84 -18.75 2.47
CA SER A 690 -15.27 -17.42 2.74
C SER A 690 -14.34 -16.97 1.59
N ALA A 691 -14.03 -15.67 1.51
CA ALA A 691 -13.09 -15.17 0.50
C ALA A 691 -11.72 -15.86 0.62
N THR A 692 -11.16 -15.92 1.84
CA THR A 692 -9.86 -16.55 2.11
C THR A 692 -9.85 -18.05 1.84
N SER A 693 -10.96 -18.77 2.12
CA SER A 693 -11.06 -20.21 1.81
C SER A 693 -10.87 -20.52 0.32
N ASN A 694 -11.38 -19.67 -0.56
CA ASN A 694 -11.23 -19.84 -2.00
C ASN A 694 -9.93 -19.21 -2.52
N LEU A 695 -9.50 -18.11 -1.92
CA LEU A 695 -8.31 -17.37 -2.33
C LEU A 695 -7.01 -18.18 -2.18
N LEU A 696 -6.77 -18.78 -1.02
CA LEU A 696 -5.49 -19.48 -0.76
C LEU A 696 -5.19 -20.60 -1.77
N PRO A 697 -6.13 -21.53 -2.07
CA PRO A 697 -5.84 -22.56 -3.07
C PRO A 697 -5.65 -21.99 -4.48
N LEU A 698 -6.27 -20.87 -4.84
CA LEU A 698 -6.01 -20.16 -6.11
C LEU A 698 -4.59 -19.57 -6.13
N ALA A 699 -4.23 -18.83 -5.08
CA ALA A 699 -2.92 -18.20 -4.89
C ALA A 699 -1.77 -19.20 -4.89
N PHE A 700 -1.96 -20.35 -4.23
CA PHE A 700 -0.94 -21.40 -4.13
C PHE A 700 -0.98 -22.42 -5.28
N GLY A 701 -1.94 -22.32 -6.21
CA GLY A 701 -2.04 -23.25 -7.34
C GLY A 701 -2.48 -24.68 -6.93
N MET A 702 -3.34 -24.77 -5.92
CA MET A 702 -3.88 -26.02 -5.38
C MET A 702 -5.17 -26.47 -6.07
N VAL A 703 -5.91 -25.54 -6.69
CA VAL A 703 -7.18 -25.83 -7.38
C VAL A 703 -6.95 -26.78 -8.59
N PRO A 704 -7.80 -27.80 -8.80
CA PRO A 704 -7.83 -28.56 -10.05
C PRO A 704 -8.04 -27.63 -11.25
N GLY A 705 -7.29 -27.82 -12.33
CA GLY A 705 -7.19 -26.86 -13.44
C GLY A 705 -8.54 -26.45 -14.02
N GLU A 706 -9.42 -27.43 -14.22
CA GLU A 706 -10.78 -27.31 -14.75
C GLU A 706 -11.75 -26.52 -13.85
N LEU A 707 -11.44 -26.37 -12.57
CA LEU A 707 -12.28 -25.65 -11.60
C LEU A 707 -11.79 -24.23 -11.32
N SER A 708 -10.62 -23.83 -11.82
CA SER A 708 -9.98 -22.55 -11.50
C SER A 708 -10.91 -21.35 -11.73
N ASP A 709 -11.57 -21.29 -12.90
CA ASP A 709 -12.50 -20.21 -13.24
C ASP A 709 -13.74 -20.21 -12.34
N THR A 710 -14.24 -21.38 -11.96
CA THR A 710 -15.40 -21.51 -11.08
C THR A 710 -15.06 -21.03 -9.66
N ILE A 711 -13.91 -21.43 -9.12
CA ILE A 711 -13.45 -20.97 -7.80
C ILE A 711 -13.12 -19.46 -7.83
N ALA A 712 -12.56 -18.95 -8.92
CA ALA A 712 -12.36 -17.51 -9.11
C ALA A 712 -13.69 -16.73 -9.09
N LYS A 713 -14.74 -17.26 -9.72
CA LYS A 713 -16.09 -16.69 -9.63
C LYS A 713 -16.65 -16.71 -8.21
N GLN A 714 -16.41 -17.78 -7.44
CA GLN A 714 -16.78 -17.83 -6.02
C GLN A 714 -16.09 -16.72 -5.23
N LEU A 715 -14.77 -16.55 -5.39
CA LEU A 715 -14.02 -15.47 -4.73
C LEU A 715 -14.58 -14.09 -5.11
N LEU A 716 -14.76 -13.82 -6.40
CA LEU A 716 -15.28 -12.54 -6.89
C LEU A 716 -16.67 -12.23 -6.33
N SER A 717 -17.52 -13.24 -6.13
CA SER A 717 -18.84 -13.07 -5.51
C SER A 717 -18.79 -12.64 -4.04
N LYS A 718 -17.64 -12.84 -3.35
CA LYS A 718 -17.43 -12.38 -1.97
C LYS A 718 -16.84 -10.97 -1.87
N LEU A 719 -16.34 -10.45 -2.99
CA LEU A 719 -15.71 -9.13 -3.06
C LEU A 719 -16.64 -8.10 -3.70
N ILE A 720 -17.51 -8.55 -4.61
CA ILE A 720 -18.40 -7.67 -5.40
C ILE A 720 -19.84 -7.86 -4.91
N ASN A 721 -20.44 -6.80 -4.39
CA ASN A 721 -21.85 -6.76 -4.02
C ASN A 721 -22.58 -5.64 -4.80
N GLY A 722 -23.42 -6.04 -5.76
CA GLY A 722 -24.04 -5.08 -6.68
C GLY A 722 -23.00 -4.36 -7.53
N TYR A 723 -22.77 -3.08 -7.25
CA TYR A 723 -21.78 -2.23 -7.93
C TYR A 723 -20.54 -1.94 -7.07
N ASP A 724 -20.59 -2.30 -5.79
CA ASP A 724 -19.55 -2.00 -4.81
C ASP A 724 -18.55 -3.15 -4.70
N VAL A 725 -17.29 -2.80 -4.49
CA VAL A 725 -16.20 -3.73 -4.20
C VAL A 725 -15.72 -3.49 -2.77
N ALA A 726 -15.68 -4.54 -1.97
CA ALA A 726 -15.26 -4.49 -0.58
C ALA A 726 -14.20 -5.57 -0.30
N ILE A 727 -13.21 -5.23 0.51
CA ILE A 727 -12.31 -6.25 1.06
C ILE A 727 -13.11 -7.14 2.02
N SER A 728 -12.88 -8.45 1.97
CA SER A 728 -13.58 -9.43 2.82
C SER A 728 -12.61 -10.43 3.45
N THR A 729 -11.34 -10.03 3.56
CA THR A 729 -10.24 -10.81 4.10
C THR A 729 -9.64 -10.13 5.33
N GLY A 730 -9.12 -10.94 6.24
CA GLY A 730 -8.29 -10.51 7.37
C GLY A 730 -6.81 -10.47 6.98
N VAL A 731 -5.94 -10.63 7.98
CA VAL A 731 -4.48 -10.60 7.84
C VAL A 731 -4.00 -11.64 6.82
N ILE A 732 -4.51 -12.87 6.87
CA ILE A 732 -4.04 -13.99 6.06
C ILE A 732 -4.48 -13.84 4.60
N GLY A 733 -5.77 -13.57 4.36
CA GLY A 733 -6.26 -13.39 3.00
C GLY A 733 -5.66 -12.15 2.32
N THR A 734 -5.45 -11.06 3.08
CA THR A 734 -4.87 -9.82 2.54
C THR A 734 -3.41 -9.98 2.11
N GLN A 735 -2.69 -11.01 2.56
CA GLN A 735 -1.35 -11.33 2.05
C GLN A 735 -1.33 -11.77 0.58
N TRP A 736 -2.47 -12.09 -0.04
CA TRP A 736 -2.49 -12.77 -1.36
C TRP A 736 -3.51 -12.23 -2.37
N ILE A 737 -4.43 -11.36 -1.92
CA ILE A 737 -5.61 -11.03 -2.72
C ILE A 737 -5.28 -10.16 -3.93
N MET A 738 -4.40 -9.18 -3.79
CA MET A 738 -4.17 -8.17 -4.82
C MET A 738 -3.49 -8.80 -6.05
N LYS A 739 -2.47 -9.62 -5.80
CA LYS A 739 -1.73 -10.30 -6.86
C LYS A 739 -2.54 -11.42 -7.50
N GLU A 740 -3.35 -12.14 -6.74
CA GLU A 740 -4.22 -13.18 -7.30
C GLU A 740 -5.32 -12.56 -8.19
N LEU A 741 -5.92 -11.44 -7.79
CA LEU A 741 -6.85 -10.69 -8.64
C LEU A 741 -6.20 -10.26 -9.95
N ARG A 742 -4.96 -9.75 -9.92
CA ARG A 742 -4.21 -9.43 -11.13
C ARG A 742 -3.97 -10.65 -12.00
N LYS A 743 -3.62 -11.80 -11.41
CA LYS A 743 -3.38 -13.06 -12.15
C LYS A 743 -4.65 -13.57 -12.82
N MET A 744 -5.82 -13.33 -12.21
CA MET A 744 -7.15 -13.59 -12.80
C MET A 744 -7.55 -12.60 -13.89
N GLY A 745 -6.72 -11.60 -14.23
CA GLY A 745 -7.09 -10.52 -15.15
C GLY A 745 -8.11 -9.54 -14.56
N ARG A 746 -8.19 -9.45 -13.24
CA ARG A 746 -9.12 -8.60 -12.48
C ARG A 746 -8.41 -7.46 -11.74
N GLY A 747 -7.43 -6.83 -12.41
CA GLY A 747 -6.77 -5.62 -11.92
C GLY A 747 -7.74 -4.47 -11.64
N ASP A 748 -8.90 -4.46 -12.31
CA ASP A 748 -10.00 -3.54 -12.04
C ASP A 748 -10.56 -3.69 -10.62
N VAL A 749 -10.72 -4.92 -10.11
CA VAL A 749 -11.18 -5.20 -8.73
C VAL A 749 -10.10 -4.84 -7.73
N ALA A 750 -8.85 -5.26 -8.00
CA ALA A 750 -7.72 -4.93 -7.12
C ALA A 750 -7.61 -3.41 -6.94
N PHE A 751 -7.64 -2.65 -8.04
CA PHE A 751 -7.63 -1.20 -7.97
C PHE A 751 -8.83 -0.61 -7.22
N ALA A 752 -10.04 -1.15 -7.44
CA ALA A 752 -11.22 -0.71 -6.70
C ALA A 752 -11.08 -0.92 -5.18
N ILE A 753 -10.55 -2.06 -4.73
CA ILE A 753 -10.26 -2.31 -3.31
C ILE A 753 -9.25 -1.29 -2.77
N ALA A 754 -8.18 -1.03 -3.53
CA ALA A 754 -7.09 -0.14 -3.10
C ALA A 754 -7.47 1.36 -3.06
N SER A 755 -8.43 1.79 -3.89
CA SER A 755 -8.78 3.20 -4.08
C SER A 755 -10.17 3.60 -3.59
N SER A 756 -10.98 2.63 -3.15
CA SER A 756 -12.30 2.90 -2.56
C SER A 756 -12.17 3.68 -1.24
N THR A 757 -13.11 4.61 -1.01
CA THR A 757 -13.27 5.30 0.28
C THR A 757 -14.42 4.72 1.12
N ASN A 758 -15.09 3.67 0.63
CA ASN A 758 -16.17 3.00 1.34
C ASN A 758 -15.62 1.94 2.29
N TYR A 759 -16.28 1.74 3.43
CA TYR A 759 -15.94 0.65 4.35
C TYR A 759 -16.29 -0.72 3.75
N PRO A 760 -15.45 -1.74 3.95
CA PRO A 760 -14.07 -1.73 4.43
C PRO A 760 -13.06 -1.48 3.28
N SER A 761 -12.10 -0.58 3.49
CA SER A 761 -10.98 -0.33 2.56
C SER A 761 -9.86 0.49 3.22
N TRP A 762 -8.68 0.54 2.60
CA TRP A 762 -7.60 1.43 3.08
C TRP A 762 -7.94 2.90 2.83
N GLY A 763 -8.61 3.21 1.71
CA GLY A 763 -9.05 4.58 1.42
C GLY A 763 -10.13 5.07 2.37
N TYR A 764 -10.95 4.18 2.94
CA TYR A 764 -11.85 4.50 4.06
C TYR A 764 -11.07 5.02 5.28
N MET A 765 -9.99 4.34 5.68
CA MET A 765 -9.13 4.79 6.78
C MET A 765 -8.61 6.21 6.50
N ALA A 766 -8.08 6.43 5.28
CA ALA A 766 -7.59 7.74 4.87
C ALA A 766 -8.68 8.83 4.87
N ALA A 767 -9.89 8.51 4.38
CA ALA A 767 -11.03 9.43 4.39
C ALA A 767 -11.51 9.79 5.81
N LYS A 768 -11.26 8.91 6.79
CA LYS A 768 -11.49 9.13 8.22
C LYS A 768 -10.34 9.85 8.94
N GLY A 769 -9.34 10.32 8.20
CA GLY A 769 -8.24 11.12 8.75
C GLY A 769 -7.05 10.30 9.25
N ALA A 770 -6.99 9.00 8.94
CA ALA A 770 -5.81 8.19 9.24
C ALA A 770 -4.58 8.72 8.49
N THR A 771 -3.44 8.73 9.18
CA THR A 771 -2.12 9.07 8.62
C THR A 771 -1.13 7.90 8.67
N THR A 772 -1.63 6.75 9.11
CA THR A 772 -0.99 5.44 9.25
C THR A 772 -2.04 4.39 8.87
N ILE A 773 -1.65 3.11 8.76
CA ILE A 773 -2.61 2.02 8.60
C ILE A 773 -3.11 1.59 9.97
N TRP A 774 -4.39 1.24 10.08
CA TRP A 774 -5.01 0.80 11.33
C TRP A 774 -4.91 -0.71 11.51
N GLU A 775 -5.08 -1.17 12.76
CA GLU A 775 -5.22 -2.59 13.09
C GLU A 775 -6.52 -3.20 12.55
N LEU A 776 -7.60 -2.39 12.56
CA LEU A 776 -8.93 -2.81 12.16
C LEU A 776 -9.44 -1.97 10.99
N TRP A 777 -10.17 -2.60 10.06
CA TRP A 777 -10.84 -1.92 8.95
C TRP A 777 -11.86 -0.86 9.42
N ASN A 778 -12.43 -1.06 10.61
CA ASN A 778 -13.38 -0.21 11.34
C ASN A 778 -12.75 0.48 12.56
N GLY A 779 -11.45 0.82 12.48
CA GLY A 779 -10.70 1.40 13.61
C GLY A 779 -11.26 2.71 14.18
N ASP A 780 -12.12 3.43 13.46
CA ASP A 780 -12.79 4.63 13.97
C ASP A 780 -13.95 4.35 14.92
N THR A 781 -14.51 3.13 14.91
CA THR A 781 -15.70 2.76 15.70
C THR A 781 -15.52 1.52 16.58
N ALA A 782 -14.49 0.70 16.31
CA ALA A 782 -14.26 -0.54 17.04
C ALA A 782 -13.92 -0.34 18.52
N ASP A 783 -14.26 -1.35 19.34
CA ASP A 783 -13.95 -1.38 20.77
C ASP A 783 -12.44 -1.15 21.06
N PRO A 784 -12.09 -0.27 22.02
CA PRO A 784 -10.70 0.11 22.29
C PRO A 784 -9.83 -0.98 22.91
N SER A 785 -10.38 -2.11 23.35
CA SER A 785 -9.57 -3.19 23.95
C SER A 785 -8.54 -3.78 22.98
N MET A 786 -8.74 -3.63 21.67
CA MET A 786 -7.77 -3.96 20.61
C MET A 786 -8.04 -3.09 19.37
N ASN A 787 -7.58 -1.84 19.39
CA ASN A 787 -7.81 -0.90 18.29
C ASN A 787 -6.65 0.10 18.13
N SER A 788 -5.54 -0.37 17.56
CA SER A 788 -4.37 0.45 17.24
C SER A 788 -4.60 1.30 16.00
N GLY A 789 -4.30 2.60 16.09
CA GLY A 789 -4.26 3.53 14.97
C GLY A 789 -2.98 3.45 14.13
N ASN A 790 -2.03 2.59 14.50
CA ASN A 790 -0.76 2.41 13.81
C ASN A 790 -0.34 0.94 13.82
N HIS A 791 -0.69 0.23 12.76
CA HIS A 791 -0.41 -1.19 12.54
C HIS A 791 -0.15 -1.43 11.05
N VAL A 792 0.63 -2.45 10.69
CA VAL A 792 0.99 -2.70 9.26
C VAL A 792 0.48 -4.02 8.69
N MET A 793 -0.12 -4.89 9.51
CA MET A 793 -0.49 -6.27 9.14
C MET A 793 -1.51 -6.36 8.00
N LEU A 794 -2.38 -5.36 7.86
CA LEU A 794 -3.40 -5.28 6.80
C LEU A 794 -2.84 -4.73 5.47
N LEU A 795 -1.53 -4.50 5.35
CA LEU A 795 -0.92 -4.14 4.07
C LEU A 795 -0.79 -5.35 3.13
N GLY A 796 -0.50 -6.54 3.67
CA GLY A 796 -0.37 -7.77 2.89
C GLY A 796 0.40 -7.62 1.59
N ASP A 797 -0.21 -7.98 0.46
CA ASP A 797 0.39 -7.82 -0.88
C ASP A 797 0.04 -6.52 -1.62
N LEU A 798 -0.49 -5.50 -0.94
CA LEU A 798 -0.76 -4.18 -1.52
C LEU A 798 0.51 -3.54 -2.12
N LEU A 799 1.58 -3.43 -1.33
CA LEU A 799 2.83 -2.82 -1.81
C LEU A 799 3.51 -3.64 -2.93
N PRO A 800 3.64 -4.97 -2.82
CA PRO A 800 4.09 -5.79 -3.93
C PRO A 800 3.25 -5.59 -5.19
N TRP A 801 1.92 -5.54 -5.10
CA TRP A 801 1.06 -5.28 -6.26
C TRP A 801 1.32 -3.90 -6.89
N VAL A 802 1.49 -2.85 -6.08
CA VAL A 802 1.79 -1.51 -6.59
C VAL A 802 3.12 -1.49 -7.36
N PHE A 803 4.19 -2.08 -6.82
CA PHE A 803 5.50 -2.05 -7.48
C PHE A 803 5.60 -3.07 -8.63
N GLU A 804 5.15 -4.30 -8.43
CA GLU A 804 5.33 -5.38 -9.41
C GLU A 804 4.27 -5.37 -10.51
N ASP A 805 3.04 -4.95 -10.21
CA ASP A 805 1.92 -5.05 -11.15
C ASP A 805 1.46 -3.68 -11.68
N LEU A 806 1.37 -2.63 -10.87
CA LEU A 806 1.04 -1.30 -11.40
C LEU A 806 2.24 -0.61 -12.04
N ALA A 807 3.38 -0.60 -11.36
CA ALA A 807 4.61 -0.06 -11.92
C ALA A 807 5.33 -1.04 -12.85
N GLY A 808 5.08 -2.36 -12.72
CA GLY A 808 5.74 -3.36 -13.53
C GLY A 808 7.21 -3.55 -13.20
N ILE A 809 7.64 -3.32 -11.95
CA ILE A 809 9.03 -3.55 -11.51
C ILE A 809 9.05 -4.87 -10.73
N ALA A 810 9.27 -5.98 -11.43
CA ALA A 810 9.32 -7.31 -10.83
C ALA A 810 10.62 -8.03 -11.19
N SER A 811 11.19 -8.77 -10.24
CA SER A 811 12.32 -9.67 -10.50
C SER A 811 11.85 -10.89 -11.30
N GLY A 812 12.61 -11.29 -12.31
CA GLY A 812 12.37 -12.50 -13.07
C GLY A 812 12.43 -13.75 -12.19
N THR A 813 11.60 -14.75 -12.46
CA THR A 813 11.44 -15.93 -11.58
C THR A 813 12.70 -16.76 -11.39
N ALA A 814 13.58 -16.80 -12.39
CA ALA A 814 14.85 -17.54 -12.37
C ALA A 814 16.07 -16.69 -11.96
N ALA A 815 15.89 -15.39 -11.71
CA ALA A 815 16.97 -14.46 -11.45
C ALA A 815 16.64 -13.59 -10.22
N PRO A 816 17.22 -13.90 -9.04
CA PRO A 816 17.02 -13.07 -7.85
C PRO A 816 17.66 -11.68 -8.04
N ALA A 817 17.36 -10.79 -7.10
CA ALA A 817 17.96 -9.46 -6.99
C ALA A 817 17.80 -8.58 -8.23
N TYR A 818 16.79 -8.82 -9.07
CA TYR A 818 16.56 -8.06 -10.30
C TYR A 818 17.71 -8.19 -11.33
N ARG A 819 18.52 -9.26 -11.24
CA ARG A 819 19.54 -9.52 -12.28
C ARG A 819 18.90 -9.64 -13.68
N HIS A 820 17.67 -10.15 -13.69
CA HIS A 820 16.76 -10.03 -14.82
C HIS A 820 15.40 -9.54 -14.32
N LEU A 821 14.82 -8.56 -15.00
CA LEU A 821 13.51 -7.99 -14.68
C LEU A 821 12.44 -8.50 -15.63
N ALA A 822 11.23 -8.71 -15.12
CA ALA A 822 10.03 -8.98 -15.89
C ALA A 822 9.07 -7.79 -15.77
N MET A 823 9.19 -6.84 -16.68
CA MET A 823 8.45 -5.58 -16.59
C MET A 823 7.10 -5.66 -17.31
N ARG A 824 6.03 -5.85 -16.52
CA ARG A 824 4.66 -6.06 -17.03
C ARG A 824 3.63 -5.25 -16.23
N PRO A 825 3.58 -3.92 -16.40
CA PRO A 825 2.53 -3.10 -15.80
C PRO A 825 1.13 -3.55 -16.28
N ASP A 826 0.13 -3.50 -15.40
CA ASP A 826 -1.27 -3.69 -15.75
C ASP A 826 -1.87 -2.40 -16.32
N PHE A 827 -1.66 -2.19 -17.62
CA PHE A 827 -2.22 -1.04 -18.35
C PHE A 827 -3.75 -1.10 -18.52
N THR A 828 -4.42 -2.17 -18.08
CA THR A 828 -5.86 -2.34 -18.27
C THR A 828 -6.70 -1.65 -17.19
N VAL A 829 -6.08 -1.22 -16.08
CA VAL A 829 -6.75 -0.49 -15.00
C VAL A 829 -7.27 0.86 -15.54
N PRO A 830 -8.60 1.05 -15.66
CA PRO A 830 -9.15 2.17 -16.45
C PRO A 830 -8.94 3.54 -15.77
N ASP A 831 -9.01 3.62 -14.44
CA ASP A 831 -8.90 4.87 -13.66
C ASP A 831 -7.47 5.31 -13.35
N LEU A 832 -6.49 4.58 -13.86
CA LEU A 832 -5.09 4.88 -13.67
C LEU A 832 -4.52 5.45 -14.97
N GLU A 833 -4.23 6.74 -14.99
CA GLU A 833 -3.73 7.45 -16.17
C GLU A 833 -2.21 7.46 -16.20
N PHE A 834 -1.56 7.47 -15.04
CA PHE A 834 -0.11 7.34 -14.96
C PHE A 834 0.34 6.64 -13.68
N VAL A 835 1.52 6.04 -13.77
CA VAL A 835 2.35 5.62 -12.64
C VAL A 835 3.77 6.11 -12.90
N ASP A 836 4.33 6.80 -11.93
CA ASP A 836 5.74 7.20 -11.89
C ASP A 836 6.39 6.48 -10.70
N ALA A 837 7.16 5.44 -11.00
CA ALA A 837 7.76 4.60 -9.98
C ALA A 837 9.26 4.38 -10.21
N SER A 838 9.98 4.27 -9.10
CA SER A 838 11.38 3.85 -9.12
C SER A 838 11.70 2.97 -7.92
N TYR A 839 12.66 2.08 -8.10
CA TYR A 839 13.13 1.16 -7.06
C TYR A 839 14.64 0.95 -7.15
N GLU A 840 15.33 1.12 -6.04
CA GLU A 840 16.78 0.95 -5.93
C GLU A 840 17.13 -0.52 -5.67
N THR A 841 17.43 -1.26 -6.75
CA THR A 841 17.85 -2.66 -6.67
C THR A 841 19.31 -2.77 -6.19
N PRO A 842 19.79 -3.99 -5.85
CA PRO A 842 21.21 -4.22 -5.59
C PRO A 842 22.14 -3.83 -6.74
N TYR A 843 21.65 -3.79 -7.99
CA TYR A 843 22.41 -3.40 -9.17
C TYR A 843 22.35 -1.90 -9.50
N GLY A 844 21.38 -1.17 -8.92
CA GLY A 844 21.11 0.23 -9.21
C GLY A 844 19.62 0.54 -9.35
N LYS A 845 19.30 1.79 -9.63
CA LYS A 845 17.93 2.28 -9.79
C LYS A 845 17.26 1.74 -11.05
N VAL A 846 16.07 1.17 -10.87
CA VAL A 846 15.12 0.86 -11.95
C VAL A 846 14.05 1.94 -11.96
N VAL A 847 13.68 2.42 -13.14
CA VAL A 847 12.58 3.37 -13.32
C VAL A 847 11.52 2.76 -14.23
N SER A 848 10.25 2.94 -13.86
CA SER A 848 9.10 2.64 -14.71
C SER A 848 8.12 3.79 -14.61
N LYS A 849 8.07 4.61 -15.66
CA LYS A 849 7.20 5.78 -15.74
C LYS A 849 6.32 5.66 -16.96
N TRP A 850 5.04 5.35 -16.75
CA TRP A 850 4.09 5.28 -17.85
C TRP A 850 2.95 6.26 -17.68
N LYS A 851 2.48 6.78 -18.81
CA LYS A 851 1.28 7.58 -18.95
C LYS A 851 0.46 7.00 -20.09
N LYS A 852 -0.83 6.82 -19.87
CA LYS A 852 -1.78 6.36 -20.89
C LYS A 852 -2.99 7.27 -20.96
N ASN A 853 -3.53 7.38 -22.17
CA ASN A 853 -4.92 7.75 -22.35
C ASN A 853 -5.68 6.50 -22.84
N LEU A 854 -6.89 6.66 -23.38
CA LEU A 854 -7.70 5.54 -23.84
C LEU A 854 -7.20 4.92 -25.16
N MET A 855 -6.21 5.52 -25.83
CA MET A 855 -5.76 5.16 -27.18
C MET A 855 -4.28 4.81 -27.28
N LYS A 856 -3.43 5.41 -26.45
CA LYS A 856 -1.98 5.27 -26.49
C LYS A 856 -1.35 5.18 -25.10
N LEU A 857 -0.21 4.53 -25.07
CA LEU A 857 0.71 4.41 -23.94
C LEU A 857 2.04 5.09 -24.30
N GLU A 858 2.54 5.92 -23.39
CA GLU A 858 3.92 6.41 -23.35
C GLU A 858 4.58 5.80 -22.12
N TRP A 859 5.69 5.08 -22.29
CA TRP A 859 6.38 4.38 -21.20
C TRP A 859 7.90 4.58 -21.28
N THR A 860 8.46 5.18 -20.25
CA THR A 860 9.90 5.33 -20.03
C THR A 860 10.38 4.30 -19.01
N VAL A 861 11.45 3.60 -19.35
CA VAL A 861 12.07 2.56 -18.53
C VAL A 861 13.57 2.82 -18.41
N GLU A 862 14.12 2.66 -17.21
CA GLU A 862 15.57 2.68 -16.98
C GLU A 862 16.02 1.39 -16.31
N ILE A 863 17.02 0.73 -16.89
CA ILE A 863 17.52 -0.59 -16.47
C ILE A 863 18.97 -0.46 -15.98
N PRO A 864 19.30 -0.92 -14.75
CA PRO A 864 20.66 -0.85 -14.21
C PRO A 864 21.70 -1.62 -15.04
N VAL A 865 22.96 -1.16 -14.98
CA VAL A 865 24.10 -1.84 -15.61
C VAL A 865 24.19 -3.30 -15.14
N ASN A 866 24.62 -4.18 -16.04
CA ASN A 866 24.80 -5.61 -15.80
C ASN A 866 23.49 -6.40 -15.58
N THR A 867 22.33 -5.76 -15.78
CA THR A 867 21.00 -6.40 -15.74
C THR A 867 20.32 -6.39 -17.11
N THR A 868 19.20 -7.11 -17.23
CA THR A 868 18.37 -7.14 -18.45
C THR A 868 16.88 -7.14 -18.09
N ALA A 869 16.01 -6.69 -18.99
CA ALA A 869 14.57 -6.68 -18.76
C ALA A 869 13.77 -7.28 -19.93
N ASP A 870 12.73 -8.05 -19.61
CA ASP A 870 11.64 -8.37 -20.52
C ASP A 870 10.54 -7.32 -20.39
N ILE A 871 10.32 -6.55 -21.45
CA ILE A 871 9.32 -5.48 -21.54
C ILE A 871 8.07 -6.04 -22.20
N PHE A 872 6.97 -6.10 -21.45
CA PHE A 872 5.68 -6.57 -21.95
C PHE A 872 4.80 -5.38 -22.34
N LEU A 873 4.56 -5.23 -23.64
CA LEU A 873 3.79 -4.13 -24.19
C LEU A 873 2.30 -4.51 -24.29
N PRO A 874 1.39 -3.52 -24.23
CA PRO A 874 -0.05 -3.80 -24.23
C PRO A 874 -0.52 -4.42 -25.55
N ASP A 875 0.19 -4.21 -26.67
CA ASP A 875 -0.11 -4.84 -27.97
C ASP A 875 0.23 -6.34 -28.04
N GLY A 876 0.61 -6.96 -26.91
CA GLY A 876 0.97 -8.36 -26.80
C GLY A 876 2.42 -8.66 -27.17
N LYS A 877 3.20 -7.68 -27.63
CA LYS A 877 4.61 -7.88 -27.95
C LYS A 877 5.46 -7.89 -26.68
N GLN A 878 6.49 -8.72 -26.69
CA GLN A 878 7.55 -8.74 -25.70
C GLN A 878 8.86 -8.24 -26.33
N ARG A 879 9.62 -7.40 -25.62
CA ARG A 879 10.95 -6.95 -26.05
C ARG A 879 11.98 -7.22 -24.94
N ARG A 880 13.10 -7.85 -25.27
CA ARG A 880 14.25 -7.98 -24.36
C ARG A 880 15.17 -6.78 -24.54
N VAL A 881 15.52 -6.12 -23.44
CA VAL A 881 16.50 -5.01 -23.41
C VAL A 881 17.59 -5.26 -22.36
N GLY A 882 18.77 -4.68 -22.57
CA GLY A 882 19.84 -4.62 -21.57
C GLY A 882 19.72 -3.38 -20.69
N SER A 883 20.83 -2.96 -20.08
CA SER A 883 20.89 -1.73 -19.29
C SER A 883 20.69 -0.46 -20.11
N GLY A 884 20.31 0.63 -19.48
CA GLY A 884 20.15 1.95 -20.08
C GLY A 884 18.69 2.44 -20.08
N SER A 885 18.46 3.59 -20.73
CA SER A 885 17.14 4.24 -20.79
C SER A 885 16.43 3.94 -22.11
N TYR A 886 15.14 3.62 -22.03
CA TYR A 886 14.28 3.26 -23.16
C TYR A 886 12.95 4.01 -23.09
N ARG A 887 12.40 4.37 -24.25
CA ARG A 887 11.06 4.95 -24.40
C ARG A 887 10.25 4.11 -25.37
N PHE A 888 9.03 3.77 -24.97
CA PHE A 888 8.07 3.03 -25.78
C PHE A 888 6.82 3.90 -25.97
N GLU A 889 6.38 3.98 -27.22
CA GLU A 889 5.10 4.58 -27.58
C GLU A 889 4.30 3.55 -28.37
N VAL A 890 3.16 3.13 -27.81
CA VAL A 890 2.38 2.00 -28.34
C VAL A 890 0.90 2.35 -28.29
N ALA A 891 0.17 2.00 -29.35
CA ALA A 891 -1.29 2.06 -29.32
C ALA A 891 -1.84 1.02 -28.34
N LEU A 892 -2.81 1.41 -27.51
CA LEU A 892 -3.49 0.44 -26.65
C LEU A 892 -4.40 -0.48 -27.49
N PRO A 893 -4.51 -1.77 -27.11
CA PRO A 893 -5.49 -2.68 -27.70
C PRO A 893 -6.90 -2.10 -27.60
N ARG A 894 -7.63 -2.20 -28.70
CA ARG A 894 -9.02 -1.78 -28.79
C ARG A 894 -9.79 -2.70 -29.74
N PRO A 895 -11.11 -2.83 -29.58
CA PRO A 895 -11.93 -3.58 -30.52
C PRO A 895 -11.74 -3.06 -31.95
N LYS A 896 -11.71 -3.98 -32.93
CA LYS A 896 -11.63 -3.64 -34.35
C LYS A 896 -12.81 -2.73 -34.72
N GLY A 897 -12.53 -1.64 -35.45
CA GLY A 897 -13.53 -0.64 -35.81
C GLY A 897 -13.60 0.57 -34.88
N VAL A 898 -13.01 0.52 -33.67
CA VAL A 898 -12.88 1.70 -32.79
C VAL A 898 -11.75 2.60 -33.31
N VAL A 899 -12.13 3.82 -33.71
CA VAL A 899 -11.20 4.83 -34.28
C VAL A 899 -10.78 5.85 -33.23
N VAL A 900 -11.71 6.29 -32.38
CA VAL A 900 -11.45 7.22 -31.27
C VAL A 900 -12.18 6.70 -30.03
N GLN A 901 -11.53 6.84 -28.87
CA GLN A 901 -12.11 6.62 -27.57
C GLN A 901 -11.52 7.65 -26.60
N GLU A 902 -12.37 8.42 -25.92
CA GLU A 902 -11.95 9.51 -25.02
C GLU A 902 -13.06 9.81 -24.00
N TYR A 903 -12.71 10.46 -22.90
CA TYR A 903 -13.69 11.09 -22.02
C TYR A 903 -14.02 12.48 -22.55
N LEU A 904 -15.26 12.94 -22.34
CA LEU A 904 -15.64 14.30 -22.71
C LEU A 904 -14.88 15.36 -21.89
N TYR A 905 -14.46 15.00 -20.68
CA TYR A 905 -13.75 15.84 -19.74
C TYR A 905 -13.01 14.97 -18.70
N ASP A 906 -11.91 15.49 -18.17
CA ASP A 906 -11.14 14.81 -17.12
C ASP A 906 -11.66 15.13 -15.71
N LYS A 907 -12.09 16.38 -15.48
CA LYS A 907 -12.66 16.87 -14.22
C LYS A 907 -13.96 17.65 -14.48
N ALA A 908 -14.91 17.54 -13.56
CA ALA A 908 -16.16 18.30 -13.58
C ALA A 908 -16.47 18.89 -12.21
N GLY A 909 -17.32 19.92 -12.17
CA GLY A 909 -17.78 20.58 -10.94
C GLY A 909 -18.84 19.80 -10.15
N PHE A 910 -19.09 18.54 -10.48
CA PHE A 910 -20.10 17.68 -9.84
C PHE A 910 -19.53 16.26 -9.63
N PRO A 911 -19.93 15.56 -8.56
CA PRO A 911 -19.44 14.21 -8.26
C PRO A 911 -20.15 13.12 -9.07
N GLN A 912 -21.37 13.36 -9.58
CA GLN A 912 -22.09 12.40 -10.41
C GLN A 912 -22.67 13.03 -11.68
N CYS A 913 -22.70 12.25 -12.76
CA CYS A 913 -23.39 12.55 -14.02
C CYS A 913 -24.15 11.35 -14.58
N HIS A 914 -25.17 11.60 -15.41
CA HIS A 914 -25.97 10.53 -16.02
C HIS A 914 -26.74 10.98 -17.27
N SER A 915 -27.32 10.00 -17.97
CA SER A 915 -28.26 10.18 -19.10
C SER A 915 -27.69 11.05 -20.23
N ALA A 916 -26.61 10.57 -20.84
CA ALA A 916 -25.93 11.27 -21.92
C ALA A 916 -26.65 11.10 -23.27
N THR A 917 -26.74 12.18 -24.05
CA THR A 917 -27.21 12.20 -25.44
C THR A 917 -26.22 12.90 -26.35
N ILE A 918 -26.25 12.58 -27.66
CA ILE A 918 -25.39 13.19 -28.68
C ILE A 918 -26.18 13.59 -29.92
N ALA A 919 -25.81 14.71 -30.53
CA ALA A 919 -26.28 15.17 -31.83
C ALA A 919 -25.13 15.77 -32.65
N GLN A 920 -25.30 15.80 -33.97
CA GLN A 920 -24.47 16.61 -34.87
C GLN A 920 -25.23 17.88 -35.23
N THR A 921 -24.57 19.04 -35.17
CA THR A 921 -25.14 20.34 -35.55
C THR A 921 -25.08 20.55 -37.06
N THR A 922 -25.76 21.59 -37.56
CA THR A 922 -25.72 21.96 -39.00
C THR A 922 -24.32 22.29 -39.50
N ASP A 923 -23.45 22.81 -38.63
CA ASP A 923 -22.06 23.16 -38.97
C ASP A 923 -21.13 21.93 -38.97
N GLY A 924 -21.67 20.77 -38.55
CA GLY A 924 -20.97 19.51 -38.48
C GLY A 924 -20.28 19.24 -37.13
N ASP A 925 -20.42 20.15 -36.17
CA ASP A 925 -19.93 19.97 -34.80
C ASP A 925 -20.70 18.84 -34.10
N LEU A 926 -20.04 18.15 -33.18
CA LEU A 926 -20.72 17.23 -32.26
C LEU A 926 -21.06 17.97 -30.97
N ILE A 927 -22.25 17.72 -30.45
CA ILE A 927 -22.68 18.22 -29.16
C ILE A 927 -23.29 17.10 -28.34
N THR A 928 -22.98 17.10 -27.05
CA THR A 928 -23.48 16.14 -26.07
C THR A 928 -24.19 16.87 -24.95
N ALA A 929 -25.21 16.25 -24.38
CA ALA A 929 -25.92 16.76 -23.21
C ALA A 929 -26.08 15.64 -22.18
N PHE A 930 -25.95 15.98 -20.91
CA PHE A 930 -26.10 15.05 -19.78
C PHE A 930 -26.49 15.84 -18.54
N PHE A 931 -26.96 15.17 -17.50
CA PHE A 931 -27.21 15.85 -16.22
C PHE A 931 -26.11 15.53 -15.21
N GLY A 932 -25.82 16.47 -14.31
CA GLY A 932 -24.80 16.32 -13.26
C GLY A 932 -25.15 17.06 -11.98
N GLY A 933 -24.75 16.51 -10.84
CA GLY A 933 -25.02 17.06 -9.50
C GLY A 933 -24.55 16.12 -8.39
N THR A 934 -25.00 16.34 -7.15
CA THR A 934 -24.61 15.53 -5.98
C THR A 934 -24.97 14.05 -6.16
N ARG A 935 -26.20 13.78 -6.57
CA ARG A 935 -26.71 12.45 -6.95
C ARG A 935 -28.00 12.61 -7.74
N GLU A 936 -28.35 11.63 -8.55
CA GLU A 936 -29.62 11.61 -9.31
C GLU A 936 -30.82 11.99 -8.42
N GLY A 937 -31.54 13.03 -8.85
CA GLY A 937 -32.72 13.58 -8.18
C GLY A 937 -32.49 14.51 -7.00
N HIS A 938 -31.25 14.83 -6.66
CA HIS A 938 -30.97 15.94 -5.76
C HIS A 938 -31.29 17.29 -6.45
N PRO A 939 -31.81 18.31 -5.74
CA PRO A 939 -32.21 19.59 -6.35
C PRO A 939 -31.11 20.36 -7.08
N ASP A 940 -29.84 20.04 -6.82
CA ASP A 940 -28.68 20.65 -7.51
C ASP A 940 -28.37 20.02 -8.87
N VAL A 941 -29.10 18.95 -9.27
CA VAL A 941 -28.87 18.28 -10.55
C VAL A 941 -29.29 19.20 -11.70
N CYS A 942 -28.32 19.52 -12.53
CA CYS A 942 -28.44 20.45 -13.66
C CYS A 942 -28.16 19.74 -14.99
N ILE A 943 -28.55 20.35 -16.11
CA ILE A 943 -28.16 19.91 -17.46
C ILE A 943 -26.88 20.64 -17.89
N TYR A 944 -25.92 19.87 -18.38
CA TYR A 944 -24.66 20.34 -18.95
C TYR A 944 -24.53 19.91 -20.40
N VAL A 945 -23.76 20.67 -21.18
CA VAL A 945 -23.38 20.31 -22.55
C VAL A 945 -21.86 20.36 -22.74
N SER A 946 -21.36 19.50 -23.64
CA SER A 946 -19.99 19.55 -24.13
C SER A 946 -20.00 19.47 -25.66
N ARG A 947 -19.20 20.31 -26.31
CA ARG A 947 -19.14 20.46 -27.78
C ARG A 947 -17.78 20.04 -28.32
N LYS A 948 -17.75 19.46 -29.50
CA LYS A 948 -16.53 19.15 -30.26
C LYS A 948 -16.68 19.74 -31.65
N GLU A 949 -16.02 20.87 -31.87
CA GLU A 949 -16.03 21.54 -33.16
C GLU A 949 -15.50 20.62 -34.27
N LYS A 950 -16.05 20.74 -35.47
CA LYS A 950 -15.64 19.90 -36.59
C LYS A 950 -14.14 20.06 -36.88
N GLY A 951 -13.42 18.95 -36.84
CA GLY A 951 -11.96 18.92 -37.01
C GLY A 951 -11.16 19.20 -35.73
N SER A 952 -11.80 19.55 -34.62
CA SER A 952 -11.17 19.59 -33.31
C SER A 952 -10.86 18.19 -32.80
N GLU A 953 -9.73 18.04 -32.12
CA GLU A 953 -9.40 16.83 -31.37
C GLU A 953 -9.94 16.86 -29.93
N VAL A 954 -10.42 18.01 -29.44
CA VAL A 954 -10.76 18.24 -28.03
C VAL A 954 -12.23 18.64 -27.85
N TRP A 955 -12.85 18.14 -26.78
CA TRP A 955 -14.19 18.55 -26.30
C TRP A 955 -14.10 19.77 -25.38
N THR A 956 -15.11 20.64 -25.42
CA THR A 956 -15.25 21.71 -24.42
C THR A 956 -15.58 21.12 -23.04
N SER A 957 -15.13 21.79 -21.97
CA SER A 957 -15.54 21.45 -20.60
C SER A 957 -17.06 21.53 -20.44
N PRO A 958 -17.66 20.83 -19.45
CA PRO A 958 -19.10 20.87 -19.22
C PRO A 958 -19.62 22.29 -18.97
N GLU A 959 -20.46 22.78 -19.87
CA GLU A 959 -21.11 24.09 -19.78
C GLU A 959 -22.53 23.92 -19.21
N LEU A 960 -22.87 24.65 -18.14
CA LEU A 960 -24.19 24.63 -17.53
C LEU A 960 -25.23 25.26 -18.48
N VAL A 961 -26.32 24.55 -18.77
CA VAL A 961 -27.38 25.01 -19.69
C VAL A 961 -28.76 25.11 -19.04
N ALA A 962 -29.05 24.26 -18.06
CA ALA A 962 -30.29 24.35 -17.26
C ALA A 962 -30.01 23.98 -15.81
N ASP A 963 -30.54 24.78 -14.88
CA ASP A 963 -30.18 24.78 -13.46
C ASP A 963 -31.29 24.27 -12.50
N GLY A 964 -32.47 24.01 -13.06
CA GLY A 964 -33.61 23.43 -12.36
C GLY A 964 -34.51 24.44 -11.64
N TRP A 965 -34.28 25.75 -11.80
CA TRP A 965 -35.16 26.77 -11.23
C TRP A 965 -36.49 26.85 -11.99
N VAL A 966 -37.59 26.69 -11.27
CA VAL A 966 -38.96 26.80 -11.79
C VAL A 966 -39.82 27.62 -10.85
N THR A 967 -40.78 28.36 -11.40
CA THR A 967 -41.78 29.07 -10.58
C THR A 967 -42.94 28.12 -10.27
N VAL A 968 -43.21 27.91 -8.98
CA VAL A 968 -44.35 27.14 -8.48
C VAL A 968 -45.14 28.07 -7.56
N GLU A 969 -46.42 28.32 -7.89
CA GLU A 969 -47.32 29.17 -7.08
C GLU A 969 -46.79 30.59 -6.79
N GLY A 970 -45.93 31.11 -7.67
CA GLY A 970 -45.33 32.45 -7.54
C GLY A 970 -43.95 32.46 -6.87
N GLU A 971 -43.49 31.34 -6.31
CA GLU A 971 -42.17 31.21 -5.69
C GLU A 971 -41.17 30.50 -6.60
N ALA A 972 -39.91 30.96 -6.59
CA ALA A 972 -38.82 30.27 -7.28
C ALA A 972 -38.38 29.07 -6.45
N VAL A 973 -38.57 27.86 -6.99
CA VAL A 973 -38.17 26.61 -6.36
C VAL A 973 -37.19 25.89 -7.27
N ARG A 974 -36.11 25.37 -6.69
CA ARG A 974 -35.13 24.56 -7.43
C ARG A 974 -35.53 23.08 -7.35
N LYS A 975 -35.63 22.44 -8.51
CA LYS A 975 -35.90 21.00 -8.65
C LYS A 975 -34.82 20.35 -9.53
N ALA A 976 -34.69 19.03 -9.43
CA ALA A 976 -33.70 18.29 -10.22
C ALA A 976 -34.04 18.30 -11.72
N CYS A 977 -33.01 18.39 -12.57
CA CYS A 977 -33.13 18.22 -14.02
C CYS A 977 -32.86 16.76 -14.45
N TYR A 978 -33.56 16.28 -15.49
CA TYR A 978 -33.44 14.89 -15.97
C TYR A 978 -33.54 14.75 -17.49
N ASN A 979 -33.03 13.62 -17.99
CA ASN A 979 -33.20 13.12 -19.36
C ASN A 979 -33.08 14.19 -20.46
N PRO A 980 -31.92 14.85 -20.57
CA PRO A 980 -31.65 15.77 -21.66
C PRO A 980 -31.59 15.02 -22.98
N VAL A 981 -32.32 15.48 -23.99
CA VAL A 981 -32.33 14.92 -25.34
C VAL A 981 -32.05 16.04 -26.33
N LEU A 982 -30.96 15.89 -27.07
CA LEU A 982 -30.60 16.75 -28.18
C LEU A 982 -31.30 16.31 -29.47
N PHE A 983 -31.78 17.28 -30.23
CA PHE A 983 -32.34 17.06 -31.56
C PHE A 983 -31.95 18.23 -32.47
N GLN A 984 -31.16 17.93 -33.50
CA GLN A 984 -30.87 18.91 -34.55
C GLN A 984 -32.02 18.92 -35.55
N GLN A 985 -32.80 20.00 -35.57
CA GLN A 985 -33.87 20.14 -36.55
C GLN A 985 -33.25 20.26 -37.96
N PRO A 986 -33.74 19.50 -38.97
CA PRO A 986 -33.26 19.64 -40.34
C PRO A 986 -33.38 21.09 -40.83
N GLY A 987 -32.25 21.71 -41.19
CA GLY A 987 -32.18 23.10 -41.65
C GLY A 987 -32.57 24.16 -40.60
N GLY A 988 -32.67 23.79 -39.32
CA GLY A 988 -33.17 24.67 -38.25
C GLY A 988 -32.25 24.73 -37.03
N ALA A 989 -32.82 25.18 -35.90
CA ALA A 989 -32.10 25.31 -34.64
C ALA A 989 -31.87 23.95 -33.94
N LEU A 990 -30.86 23.88 -33.08
CA LEU A 990 -30.62 22.76 -32.18
C LEU A 990 -31.58 22.83 -30.99
N TYR A 991 -32.28 21.74 -30.70
CA TYR A 991 -33.24 21.63 -29.60
C TYR A 991 -32.65 20.81 -28.45
N LEU A 992 -32.87 21.26 -27.22
CA LEU A 992 -32.57 20.54 -25.98
C LEU A 992 -33.86 20.35 -25.18
N PHE A 993 -34.37 19.13 -25.16
CA PHE A 993 -35.50 18.74 -24.32
C PHE A 993 -34.99 18.19 -22.99
N TYR A 994 -35.58 18.58 -21.87
CA TYR A 994 -35.23 18.04 -20.55
C TYR A 994 -36.42 18.12 -19.60
N LYS A 995 -36.34 17.44 -18.45
CA LYS A 995 -37.43 17.33 -17.48
C LYS A 995 -37.00 17.99 -16.19
N VAL A 996 -37.93 18.64 -15.50
CA VAL A 996 -37.70 19.19 -14.16
C VAL A 996 -38.77 18.65 -13.21
N GLY A 997 -38.36 18.12 -12.06
CA GLY A 997 -39.28 17.57 -11.05
C GLY A 997 -38.57 16.99 -9.83
N ASN A 998 -39.34 16.50 -8.86
CA ASN A 998 -38.84 15.81 -7.66
C ASN A 998 -38.84 14.28 -7.84
N ARG A 999 -39.76 13.76 -8.65
CA ARG A 999 -39.95 12.33 -8.98
C ARG A 999 -40.54 12.20 -10.37
N VAL A 1000 -40.44 11.02 -10.98
CA VAL A 1000 -40.89 10.81 -12.36
C VAL A 1000 -42.35 11.21 -12.59
N SER A 1001 -43.22 11.00 -11.60
CA SER A 1001 -44.65 11.31 -11.70
C SER A 1001 -44.98 12.80 -11.68
N ASP A 1002 -44.07 13.69 -11.25
CA ASP A 1002 -44.27 15.15 -11.22
C ASP A 1002 -43.41 15.91 -12.25
N TRP A 1003 -42.78 15.18 -13.16
CA TRP A 1003 -41.96 15.78 -14.22
C TRP A 1003 -42.77 16.73 -15.10
N LYS A 1004 -42.19 17.90 -15.38
CA LYS A 1004 -42.62 18.80 -16.45
C LYS A 1004 -41.54 18.84 -17.53
N GLY A 1005 -41.95 18.78 -18.79
CA GLY A 1005 -41.05 18.90 -19.94
C GLY A 1005 -40.69 20.35 -20.24
N PHE A 1006 -39.43 20.59 -20.59
CA PHE A 1006 -38.91 21.88 -20.99
C PHE A 1006 -38.10 21.75 -22.29
N LEU A 1007 -38.11 22.82 -23.08
CA LEU A 1007 -37.36 22.97 -24.32
C LEU A 1007 -36.47 24.22 -24.23
N LYS A 1008 -35.21 24.08 -24.64
CA LYS A 1008 -34.31 25.19 -24.99
C LYS A 1008 -33.87 25.04 -26.43
N MET A 1009 -33.59 26.16 -27.09
CA MET A 1009 -33.19 26.21 -28.49
C MET A 1009 -31.88 26.96 -28.63
N SER A 1010 -31.07 26.55 -29.60
CA SER A 1010 -29.83 27.22 -29.97
C SER A 1010 -29.75 27.38 -31.49
N SER A 1011 -29.53 28.61 -31.96
CA SER A 1011 -29.36 28.94 -33.37
C SER A 1011 -27.89 28.93 -33.82
N ASP A 1012 -26.95 28.71 -32.90
CA ASP A 1012 -25.49 28.82 -33.12
C ASP A 1012 -24.73 27.54 -32.75
N GLY A 1013 -25.40 26.39 -32.83
CA GLY A 1013 -24.80 25.07 -32.61
C GLY A 1013 -24.53 24.74 -31.14
N GLY A 1014 -25.26 25.37 -30.21
CA GLY A 1014 -25.15 25.16 -28.77
C GLY A 1014 -24.15 26.06 -28.06
N ARG A 1015 -23.64 27.11 -28.73
CA ARG A 1015 -22.79 28.15 -28.13
C ARG A 1015 -23.60 29.04 -27.18
N SER A 1016 -24.83 29.35 -27.55
CA SER A 1016 -25.79 30.06 -26.70
C SER A 1016 -27.15 29.37 -26.73
N TRP A 1017 -27.92 29.57 -25.66
CA TRP A 1017 -29.22 28.91 -25.47
C TRP A 1017 -30.29 29.93 -25.09
N SER A 1018 -31.48 29.76 -25.64
CA SER A 1018 -32.67 30.53 -25.26
C SER A 1018 -33.09 30.30 -23.80
N ARG A 1019 -34.02 31.12 -23.30
CA ARG A 1019 -34.73 30.81 -22.05
C ARG A 1019 -35.48 29.48 -22.17
N ALA A 1020 -35.71 28.81 -21.04
CA ALA A 1020 -36.48 27.58 -21.03
C ALA A 1020 -37.96 27.83 -21.36
N PHE A 1021 -38.52 27.03 -22.26
CA PHE A 1021 -39.94 27.02 -22.59
C PHE A 1021 -40.58 25.77 -21.98
N PRO A 1022 -41.62 25.89 -21.13
CA PRO A 1022 -42.37 24.71 -20.68
C PRO A 1022 -43.15 24.12 -21.86
N LEU A 1023 -43.15 22.78 -21.96
CA LEU A 1023 -44.02 22.09 -22.91
C LEU A 1023 -45.50 22.15 -22.44
N PRO A 1024 -46.47 22.01 -23.36
CA PRO A 1024 -47.89 21.98 -23.00
C PRO A 1024 -48.21 20.93 -21.92
N GLY A 1025 -49.21 21.22 -21.09
CA GLY A 1025 -49.62 20.32 -20.01
C GLY A 1025 -49.90 18.90 -20.53
N GLY A 1026 -49.31 17.90 -19.87
CA GLY A 1026 -49.40 16.50 -20.28
C GLY A 1026 -48.31 16.03 -21.22
N TYR A 1027 -47.45 16.89 -21.77
CA TYR A 1027 -46.37 16.51 -22.70
C TYR A 1027 -44.98 16.62 -22.03
N LEU A 1028 -44.11 15.64 -22.26
CA LEU A 1028 -42.76 15.58 -21.70
C LEU A 1028 -41.66 15.73 -22.76
N GLY A 1029 -42.03 15.67 -24.04
CA GLY A 1029 -41.10 15.53 -25.15
C GLY A 1029 -40.41 14.16 -25.16
N PRO A 1030 -39.36 13.99 -25.96
CA PRO A 1030 -38.65 12.71 -26.06
C PRO A 1030 -38.07 12.29 -24.71
N VAL A 1031 -38.38 11.10 -24.21
CA VAL A 1031 -37.82 10.60 -22.94
C VAL A 1031 -36.62 9.72 -23.25
N LYS A 1032 -35.42 10.28 -23.02
CA LYS A 1032 -34.10 9.65 -23.17
C LYS A 1032 -33.61 9.45 -24.62
N ASN A 1033 -34.44 9.00 -25.57
CA ASN A 1033 -34.02 8.70 -26.95
C ASN A 1033 -34.41 9.79 -27.94
N LYS A 1034 -33.66 9.88 -29.05
CA LYS A 1034 -33.75 10.94 -30.06
C LYS A 1034 -35.05 10.91 -30.88
N ILE A 1035 -35.45 12.08 -31.35
CA ILE A 1035 -36.60 12.28 -32.25
C ILE A 1035 -36.23 11.81 -33.66
N GLU A 1036 -37.16 11.15 -34.34
CA GLU A 1036 -37.03 10.81 -35.76
C GLU A 1036 -38.00 11.65 -36.61
N ILE A 1037 -37.53 12.09 -37.78
CA ILE A 1037 -38.37 12.74 -38.79
C ILE A 1037 -38.90 11.71 -39.77
N VAL A 1038 -40.22 11.64 -39.90
CA VAL A 1038 -40.94 10.77 -40.84
C VAL A 1038 -41.96 11.62 -41.58
N ASP A 1039 -41.81 11.75 -42.90
CA ASP A 1039 -42.66 12.61 -43.77
C ASP A 1039 -42.89 14.04 -43.24
N GLY A 1040 -41.83 14.68 -42.74
CA GLY A 1040 -41.92 16.04 -42.19
C GLY A 1040 -42.56 16.13 -40.80
N LYS A 1041 -43.02 15.02 -40.23
CA LYS A 1041 -43.49 14.93 -38.84
C LYS A 1041 -42.33 14.57 -37.91
N ALA A 1042 -42.20 15.28 -36.81
CA ALA A 1042 -41.27 14.95 -35.74
C ALA A 1042 -41.94 14.00 -34.75
N ILE A 1043 -41.47 12.75 -34.70
CA ILE A 1043 -41.99 11.72 -33.79
C ILE A 1043 -41.04 11.63 -32.60
N ALA A 1044 -41.47 12.16 -31.45
CA ALA A 1044 -40.71 12.05 -30.21
C ALA A 1044 -41.03 10.74 -29.48
N PRO A 1045 -40.05 9.84 -29.29
CA PRO A 1045 -40.23 8.65 -28.48
C PRO A 1045 -40.38 9.04 -27.00
N SER A 1046 -41.56 8.82 -26.42
CA SER A 1046 -41.87 9.17 -25.04
C SER A 1046 -42.29 7.95 -24.24
N SER A 1047 -42.42 8.12 -22.93
CA SER A 1047 -42.88 7.07 -22.03
C SER A 1047 -43.28 7.64 -20.68
N THR A 1048 -44.23 7.00 -20.01
CA THR A 1048 -44.63 7.34 -18.63
C THR A 1048 -44.34 6.18 -17.68
N GLU A 1049 -44.11 6.53 -16.41
CA GLU A 1049 -43.91 5.55 -15.33
C GLU A 1049 -45.03 5.58 -14.26
N THR A 1050 -46.01 6.47 -14.41
CA THR A 1050 -47.19 6.54 -13.53
C THR A 1050 -48.14 5.39 -13.87
N ASP A 1051 -48.46 4.56 -12.88
CA ASP A 1051 -49.31 3.35 -13.00
C ASP A 1051 -48.77 2.34 -14.01
N GLY A 1052 -47.47 2.04 -13.90
CA GLY A 1052 -46.75 1.11 -14.77
C GLY A 1052 -45.92 1.80 -15.85
N TRP A 1053 -45.12 1.00 -16.54
CA TRP A 1053 -44.23 1.44 -17.61
C TRP A 1053 -44.92 1.34 -18.96
N LYS A 1054 -45.20 2.50 -19.56
CA LYS A 1054 -45.99 2.62 -20.79
C LYS A 1054 -45.25 3.43 -21.85
N VAL A 1055 -45.20 2.89 -23.06
CA VAL A 1055 -44.66 3.56 -24.24
C VAL A 1055 -45.75 4.38 -24.94
N HIS A 1056 -45.44 5.60 -25.35
CA HIS A 1056 -46.28 6.43 -26.20
C HIS A 1056 -45.42 7.39 -27.03
N PHE A 1057 -45.99 8.05 -28.03
CA PHE A 1057 -45.28 8.99 -28.89
C PHE A 1057 -45.91 10.36 -28.82
N GLU A 1058 -45.08 11.40 -28.85
CA GLU A 1058 -45.50 12.79 -28.95
C GLU A 1058 -45.10 13.31 -30.33
N ILE A 1059 -46.09 13.50 -31.21
CA ILE A 1059 -45.86 13.86 -32.61
C ILE A 1059 -46.12 15.34 -32.81
N SER A 1060 -45.20 16.02 -33.48
CA SER A 1060 -45.36 17.41 -33.90
C SER A 1060 -45.25 17.56 -35.41
N GLU A 1061 -46.21 18.26 -36.01
CA GLU A 1061 -46.30 18.50 -37.46
C GLU A 1061 -45.84 19.92 -37.84
N ASP A 1062 -45.53 20.76 -36.85
CA ASP A 1062 -45.17 22.18 -37.01
C ASP A 1062 -43.93 22.56 -36.19
N ASN A 1063 -42.96 21.64 -36.14
CA ASN A 1063 -41.63 21.87 -35.58
C ASN A 1063 -41.60 22.14 -34.06
N GLY A 1064 -42.47 21.47 -33.30
CA GLY A 1064 -42.51 21.52 -31.84
C GLY A 1064 -43.45 22.59 -31.28
N ARG A 1065 -44.37 23.14 -32.09
CA ARG A 1065 -45.34 24.15 -31.62
C ARG A 1065 -46.66 23.53 -31.17
N ARG A 1066 -47.15 22.52 -31.87
CA ARG A 1066 -48.31 21.69 -31.54
C ARG A 1066 -47.89 20.23 -31.45
N TYR A 1067 -48.50 19.53 -30.49
CA TYR A 1067 -48.21 18.14 -30.20
C TYR A 1067 -49.51 17.34 -30.13
N ARG A 1068 -49.49 16.13 -30.69
CA ARG A 1068 -50.51 15.10 -30.43
C ARG A 1068 -49.85 13.85 -29.86
N LYS A 1069 -50.62 13.03 -29.14
CA LYS A 1069 -50.13 11.76 -28.59
C LYS A 1069 -50.65 10.57 -29.38
N VAL A 1070 -49.79 9.56 -29.53
CA VAL A 1070 -50.15 8.22 -30.03
C VAL A 1070 -49.77 7.21 -28.94
N GLY A 1071 -50.74 6.40 -28.49
CA GLY A 1071 -50.58 5.47 -27.37
C GLY A 1071 -51.26 5.95 -26.07
N PRO A 1072 -51.06 5.26 -24.93
CA PRO A 1072 -50.08 4.21 -24.70
C PRO A 1072 -50.30 2.97 -25.57
N LEU A 1073 -49.22 2.28 -25.94
CA LEU A 1073 -49.29 1.05 -26.73
C LEU A 1073 -49.90 -0.10 -25.92
N ASP A 1074 -50.69 -0.94 -26.58
CA ASP A 1074 -51.07 -2.25 -26.04
C ASP A 1074 -49.83 -3.14 -25.88
N ALA A 1075 -49.88 -4.10 -24.96
CA ALA A 1075 -48.76 -4.95 -24.62
C ALA A 1075 -49.22 -6.39 -24.40
N GLU A 1076 -48.43 -7.36 -24.90
CA GLU A 1076 -48.67 -8.77 -24.64
C GLU A 1076 -48.55 -9.12 -23.14
N PRO A 1077 -49.24 -10.16 -22.66
CA PRO A 1077 -49.09 -10.64 -21.30
C PRO A 1077 -47.67 -11.10 -20.99
N ALA A 1078 -47.04 -10.54 -19.95
CA ALA A 1078 -45.74 -10.97 -19.44
C ALA A 1078 -45.53 -10.50 -18.00
N LEU A 1079 -45.10 -11.41 -17.12
CA LEU A 1079 -44.76 -11.08 -15.73
C LEU A 1079 -43.40 -10.35 -15.65
N PRO A 1080 -43.30 -9.24 -14.91
CA PRO A 1080 -42.01 -8.62 -14.58
C PRO A 1080 -41.09 -9.56 -13.79
N THR A 1081 -39.77 -9.43 -13.96
CA THR A 1081 -38.78 -10.35 -13.37
C THR A 1081 -38.85 -10.41 -11.85
N HIS A 1082 -39.14 -9.30 -11.17
CA HIS A 1082 -39.22 -9.27 -9.69
C HIS A 1082 -40.43 -10.02 -9.13
N LEU A 1083 -41.43 -10.33 -9.95
CA LEU A 1083 -42.60 -11.14 -9.58
C LEU A 1083 -42.48 -12.61 -10.02
N GLN A 1084 -41.37 -12.99 -10.66
CA GLN A 1084 -41.13 -14.36 -11.11
C GLN A 1084 -40.39 -15.15 -10.00
N LYS A 1085 -40.86 -16.36 -9.69
CA LYS A 1085 -40.14 -17.34 -8.85
C LYS A 1085 -39.58 -18.48 -9.71
N VAL A 1086 -38.38 -18.95 -9.39
CA VAL A 1086 -37.79 -20.17 -9.96
C VAL A 1086 -38.14 -21.34 -9.04
N VAL A 1087 -38.93 -22.30 -9.53
CA VAL A 1087 -39.20 -23.55 -8.82
C VAL A 1087 -38.50 -24.70 -9.57
N GLY A 1088 -37.66 -25.44 -8.86
CA GLY A 1088 -36.97 -26.61 -9.42
C GLY A 1088 -37.89 -27.83 -9.47
N THR A 1089 -37.91 -28.54 -10.60
CA THR A 1089 -38.45 -29.90 -10.69
C THR A 1089 -37.33 -30.86 -11.11
N GLU A 1090 -37.46 -32.14 -10.75
CA GLU A 1090 -36.47 -33.23 -10.89
C GLU A 1090 -36.00 -33.55 -12.33
N ALA A 1091 -36.38 -32.77 -13.34
CA ALA A 1091 -36.01 -32.99 -14.74
C ALA A 1091 -35.20 -31.84 -15.38
N GLY A 1092 -34.67 -30.89 -14.59
CA GLY A 1092 -33.73 -29.88 -15.10
C GLY A 1092 -34.34 -28.75 -15.95
N ALA A 1093 -35.67 -28.68 -16.07
CA ALA A 1093 -36.38 -27.53 -16.65
C ALA A 1093 -36.91 -26.61 -15.53
N SER A 1094 -36.51 -25.35 -15.53
CA SER A 1094 -37.06 -24.34 -14.60
C SER A 1094 -38.41 -23.84 -15.11
N VAL A 1095 -39.43 -23.88 -14.25
CA VAL A 1095 -40.74 -23.27 -14.53
C VAL A 1095 -40.82 -21.96 -13.73
N LEU A 1096 -41.15 -20.86 -14.41
CA LEU A 1096 -41.40 -19.57 -13.77
C LEU A 1096 -42.86 -19.52 -13.33
N LEU A 1097 -43.10 -19.49 -12.02
CA LEU A 1097 -44.44 -19.31 -11.46
C LEU A 1097 -44.61 -17.87 -10.94
N PRO A 1098 -45.82 -17.28 -11.03
CA PRO A 1098 -46.13 -16.04 -10.34
C PRO A 1098 -46.03 -16.23 -8.82
N ASP A 1099 -45.41 -15.28 -8.13
CA ASP A 1099 -45.40 -15.26 -6.67
C ASP A 1099 -46.73 -14.70 -6.13
N VAL A 1100 -47.66 -15.59 -5.75
CA VAL A 1100 -48.99 -15.21 -5.24
C VAL A 1100 -49.16 -15.61 -3.78
N GLU A 1101 -48.22 -15.24 -2.91
CA GLU A 1101 -48.45 -15.23 -1.46
C GLU A 1101 -48.20 -13.83 -0.90
N GLY A 1102 -49.27 -13.04 -0.81
CA GLY A 1102 -49.33 -11.81 -0.01
C GLY A 1102 -48.87 -10.53 -0.70
N GLY A 1103 -49.56 -10.08 -1.75
CA GLY A 1103 -49.34 -8.75 -2.33
C GLY A 1103 -50.34 -8.41 -3.44
N ASP A 1104 -50.80 -7.16 -3.45
CA ASP A 1104 -51.88 -6.58 -4.27
C ASP A 1104 -51.86 -6.99 -5.77
N ALA A 1105 -52.98 -7.52 -6.27
CA ALA A 1105 -53.17 -8.02 -7.64
C ALA A 1105 -53.24 -6.91 -8.71
N SER A 1106 -52.62 -5.76 -8.46
CA SER A 1106 -52.73 -4.53 -9.27
C SER A 1106 -51.52 -4.22 -10.16
N GLU A 1107 -50.38 -4.91 -10.01
CA GLU A 1107 -49.28 -4.83 -10.99
C GLU A 1107 -49.65 -5.64 -12.25
N THR A 1108 -50.02 -4.93 -13.33
CA THR A 1108 -50.50 -5.49 -14.59
C THR A 1108 -49.59 -6.60 -15.14
N GLN A 1109 -50.19 -7.76 -15.44
CA GLN A 1109 -49.54 -8.94 -16.05
C GLN A 1109 -49.14 -8.74 -17.53
N VAL A 1110 -48.81 -7.52 -17.96
CA VAL A 1110 -48.41 -7.19 -19.34
C VAL A 1110 -47.00 -6.61 -19.38
N ILE A 1111 -46.34 -6.67 -20.54
CA ILE A 1111 -44.99 -6.14 -20.75
C ILE A 1111 -44.87 -4.69 -20.25
N GLN A 1112 -43.87 -4.45 -19.40
CA GLN A 1112 -43.59 -3.15 -18.78
C GLN A 1112 -42.40 -2.50 -19.51
N ALA A 1113 -42.65 -1.58 -20.45
CA ALA A 1113 -41.64 -1.02 -21.34
C ALA A 1113 -41.60 0.52 -21.35
N ILE A 1114 -40.41 1.10 -21.50
CA ILE A 1114 -40.19 2.56 -21.63
C ILE A 1114 -38.99 2.89 -22.51
N GLN A 1115 -38.83 4.19 -22.82
CA GLN A 1115 -37.68 4.76 -23.54
C GLN A 1115 -37.44 4.07 -24.91
N PRO A 1116 -38.42 4.11 -25.83
CA PRO A 1116 -38.27 3.48 -27.14
C PRO A 1116 -37.19 4.17 -27.98
N SER A 1117 -36.45 3.41 -28.79
CA SER A 1117 -35.67 3.93 -29.93
C SER A 1117 -36.42 3.62 -31.21
N ILE A 1118 -36.52 4.56 -32.15
CA ILE A 1118 -37.23 4.38 -33.42
C ILE A 1118 -36.23 3.98 -34.51
N LEU A 1119 -36.54 2.91 -35.25
CA LEU A 1119 -35.80 2.41 -36.40
C LEU A 1119 -36.66 2.54 -37.65
N LYS A 1120 -36.05 3.01 -38.74
CA LYS A 1120 -36.68 3.16 -40.06
C LYS A 1120 -36.25 2.00 -40.96
N HIS A 1121 -37.22 1.31 -41.54
CA HIS A 1121 -36.99 0.20 -42.48
C HIS A 1121 -37.10 0.69 -43.93
N ALA A 1122 -36.43 -0.01 -44.86
CA ALA A 1122 -36.39 0.38 -46.28
C ALA A 1122 -37.76 0.32 -46.96
N ASP A 1123 -38.68 -0.50 -46.45
CA ASP A 1123 -40.06 -0.62 -46.93
C ASP A 1123 -41.01 0.46 -46.33
N GLY A 1124 -40.47 1.40 -45.55
CA GLY A 1124 -41.24 2.48 -44.93
C GLY A 1124 -41.88 2.11 -43.59
N ARG A 1125 -41.71 0.86 -43.10
CA ARG A 1125 -42.13 0.50 -41.75
C ARG A 1125 -41.26 1.16 -40.69
N LEU A 1126 -41.85 1.42 -39.54
CA LEU A 1126 -41.13 1.83 -38.33
C LEU A 1126 -41.13 0.68 -37.33
N GLN A 1127 -40.02 0.53 -36.62
CA GLN A 1127 -39.90 -0.39 -35.50
C GLN A 1127 -39.45 0.40 -34.27
N ILE A 1128 -39.93 0.02 -33.08
CA ILE A 1128 -39.32 0.47 -31.83
C ILE A 1128 -38.59 -0.64 -31.12
N LEU A 1129 -37.56 -0.26 -30.37
CA LEU A 1129 -36.93 -1.10 -29.35
C LEU A 1129 -36.97 -0.41 -27.99
N CYS A 1130 -37.44 -1.12 -26.97
CA CYS A 1130 -37.68 -0.57 -25.63
C CYS A 1130 -36.96 -1.40 -24.57
N ARG A 1131 -36.46 -0.74 -23.53
CA ARG A 1131 -36.06 -1.43 -22.30
C ARG A 1131 -37.29 -1.86 -21.51
N THR A 1132 -37.16 -2.94 -20.73
CA THR A 1132 -38.29 -3.49 -19.95
C THR A 1132 -37.91 -3.91 -18.53
N ARG A 1133 -38.93 -4.21 -17.71
CA ARG A 1133 -38.81 -4.95 -16.44
C ARG A 1133 -39.00 -6.47 -16.58
N ASN A 1134 -39.06 -6.99 -17.80
CA ASN A 1134 -39.38 -8.39 -18.09
C ASN A 1134 -38.16 -9.24 -18.48
N GLY A 1135 -36.94 -8.71 -18.34
CA GLY A 1135 -35.68 -9.44 -18.61
C GLY A 1135 -35.28 -9.52 -20.08
N ARG A 1136 -36.12 -9.03 -20.99
CA ARG A 1136 -35.89 -8.96 -22.46
C ARG A 1136 -36.28 -7.58 -23.01
N LEU A 1137 -35.64 -7.11 -24.09
CA LEU A 1137 -36.10 -5.89 -24.77
C LEU A 1137 -37.44 -6.15 -25.45
N ALA A 1138 -38.29 -5.12 -25.58
CA ALA A 1138 -39.57 -5.20 -26.28
C ALA A 1138 -39.52 -4.48 -27.63
N THR A 1139 -40.32 -4.96 -28.58
CA THR A 1139 -40.47 -4.38 -29.91
C THR A 1139 -41.94 -4.13 -30.26
N ALA A 1140 -42.20 -3.15 -31.12
CA ALA A 1140 -43.48 -2.96 -31.79
C ALA A 1140 -43.26 -2.35 -33.18
N TRP A 1141 -44.23 -2.51 -34.07
CA TRP A 1141 -44.12 -2.14 -35.48
C TRP A 1141 -45.24 -1.19 -35.89
N SER A 1142 -44.92 -0.24 -36.76
CA SER A 1142 -45.90 0.59 -37.46
C SER A 1142 -45.74 0.41 -38.96
N THR A 1143 -46.85 0.14 -39.64
CA THR A 1143 -46.93 0.00 -41.10
C THR A 1143 -47.50 1.24 -41.78
N ASP A 1144 -47.96 2.22 -41.01
CA ASP A 1144 -48.61 3.45 -41.47
C ASP A 1144 -47.84 4.71 -41.02
N ARG A 1145 -46.51 4.58 -40.93
CA ARG A 1145 -45.56 5.69 -40.68
C ARG A 1145 -45.73 6.34 -39.30
N GLY A 1146 -46.11 5.56 -38.29
CA GLY A 1146 -46.15 5.94 -36.89
C GLY A 1146 -47.52 6.38 -36.39
N GLU A 1147 -48.56 6.27 -37.21
CA GLU A 1147 -49.93 6.61 -36.83
C GLU A 1147 -50.54 5.55 -35.91
N THR A 1148 -50.36 4.27 -36.24
CA THR A 1148 -50.72 3.13 -35.41
C THR A 1148 -49.55 2.17 -35.24
N TRP A 1149 -49.61 1.39 -34.16
CA TRP A 1149 -48.52 0.50 -33.75
C TRP A 1149 -49.10 -0.83 -33.30
N SER A 1150 -48.40 -1.93 -33.59
CA SER A 1150 -48.71 -3.24 -33.03
C SER A 1150 -48.59 -3.23 -31.50
N ALA A 1151 -49.16 -4.25 -30.84
CA ALA A 1151 -48.86 -4.51 -29.44
C ALA A 1151 -47.35 -4.72 -29.24
N LEU A 1152 -46.85 -4.35 -28.05
CA LEU A 1152 -45.49 -4.65 -27.61
C LEU A 1152 -45.34 -6.17 -27.43
N SER A 1153 -44.29 -6.73 -27.99
CA SER A 1153 -43.87 -8.12 -27.79
C SER A 1153 -42.40 -8.20 -27.35
N LEU A 1154 -42.03 -9.26 -26.63
CA LEU A 1154 -40.64 -9.46 -26.19
C LEU A 1154 -39.76 -9.98 -27.33
N THR A 1155 -38.52 -9.49 -27.38
CA THR A 1155 -37.46 -9.97 -28.28
C THR A 1155 -36.57 -11.00 -27.58
N GLU A 1156 -35.66 -11.63 -28.34
CA GLU A 1156 -34.60 -12.47 -27.78
C GLU A 1156 -33.49 -11.69 -27.06
N LEU A 1157 -33.41 -10.37 -27.27
CA LEU A 1157 -32.36 -9.54 -26.69
C LEU A 1157 -32.58 -9.36 -25.18
N PRO A 1158 -31.56 -9.56 -24.34
CA PRO A 1158 -31.70 -9.38 -22.91
C PRO A 1158 -31.89 -7.92 -22.50
N SER A 1159 -32.62 -7.70 -21.40
CA SER A 1159 -32.80 -6.39 -20.75
C SER A 1159 -32.45 -6.51 -19.27
N ASN A 1160 -31.57 -5.63 -18.80
CA ASN A 1160 -31.17 -5.52 -17.38
C ASN A 1160 -31.81 -4.31 -16.68
N ASN A 1161 -32.83 -3.68 -17.29
CA ASN A 1161 -33.44 -2.43 -16.83
C ASN A 1161 -32.53 -1.16 -17.02
N SER A 1162 -31.45 -1.26 -17.81
CA SER A 1162 -30.63 -0.10 -18.23
C SER A 1162 -31.19 0.56 -19.49
N GLY A 1163 -30.90 1.85 -19.68
CA GLY A 1163 -31.23 2.57 -20.91
C GLY A 1163 -30.48 2.00 -22.12
N THR A 1164 -31.12 1.98 -23.29
CA THR A 1164 -30.56 1.56 -24.58
C THR A 1164 -30.83 2.62 -25.64
N ASP A 1165 -30.00 2.71 -26.69
CA ASP A 1165 -30.28 3.55 -27.87
C ASP A 1165 -29.98 2.75 -29.14
N ALA A 1166 -30.75 3.02 -30.18
CA ALA A 1166 -30.61 2.39 -31.48
C ALA A 1166 -30.71 3.42 -32.62
N VAL A 1167 -30.14 3.11 -33.78
CA VAL A 1167 -30.19 3.97 -34.97
C VAL A 1167 -30.20 3.12 -36.24
N THR A 1168 -30.95 3.57 -37.25
CA THR A 1168 -30.81 3.04 -38.62
C THR A 1168 -29.63 3.73 -39.30
N LEU A 1169 -28.68 2.94 -39.78
CA LEU A 1169 -27.52 3.39 -40.54
C LEU A 1169 -27.90 3.73 -41.98
N SER A 1170 -27.07 4.55 -42.63
CA SER A 1170 -27.25 5.01 -44.01
C SER A 1170 -27.29 3.88 -45.05
N ASP A 1171 -26.75 2.71 -44.71
CA ASP A 1171 -26.78 1.50 -45.55
C ASP A 1171 -27.98 0.58 -45.28
N GLY A 1172 -28.91 1.02 -44.43
CA GLY A 1172 -30.14 0.29 -44.08
C GLY A 1172 -29.99 -0.69 -42.92
N ARG A 1173 -28.78 -0.96 -42.42
CA ARG A 1173 -28.60 -1.77 -41.20
C ARG A 1173 -29.10 -1.01 -39.96
N HIS A 1174 -29.49 -1.73 -38.93
CA HIS A 1174 -29.80 -1.18 -37.61
C HIS A 1174 -28.68 -1.46 -36.63
N LEU A 1175 -28.37 -0.49 -35.78
CA LEU A 1175 -27.39 -0.63 -34.71
C LEU A 1175 -28.05 -0.37 -33.35
N LEU A 1176 -27.71 -1.18 -32.35
CA LEU A 1176 -28.19 -1.09 -30.98
C LEU A 1176 -27.00 -1.04 -30.01
N VAL A 1177 -27.04 -0.10 -29.06
CA VAL A 1177 -26.14 -0.06 -27.91
C VAL A 1177 -26.93 -0.40 -26.65
N TYR A 1178 -26.57 -1.49 -25.99
CA TYR A 1178 -27.32 -2.04 -24.84
C TYR A 1178 -26.46 -2.87 -23.90
N ASN A 1179 -26.93 -3.11 -22.68
CA ASN A 1179 -26.28 -4.04 -21.78
C ASN A 1179 -26.77 -5.47 -22.05
N ALA A 1180 -25.85 -6.36 -22.44
CA ALA A 1180 -26.18 -7.71 -22.89
C ALA A 1180 -26.37 -8.71 -21.73
N VAL A 1181 -27.20 -8.35 -20.75
CA VAL A 1181 -27.51 -9.17 -19.56
C VAL A 1181 -29.00 -9.06 -19.26
N ALA A 1182 -29.63 -10.19 -18.93
CA ALA A 1182 -31.03 -10.20 -18.50
C ALA A 1182 -31.12 -10.00 -16.99
N THR A 1183 -32.15 -9.30 -16.52
CA THR A 1183 -32.48 -9.32 -15.08
C THR A 1183 -32.92 -10.73 -14.67
N PRO A 1184 -32.27 -11.35 -13.65
CA PRO A 1184 -32.69 -12.65 -13.16
C PRO A 1184 -34.12 -12.62 -12.57
N PRO A 1185 -34.86 -13.74 -12.61
CA PRO A 1185 -36.09 -13.89 -11.85
C PRO A 1185 -35.90 -13.54 -10.36
N GLY A 1186 -36.91 -12.92 -9.75
CA GLY A 1186 -36.90 -12.40 -8.38
C GLY A 1186 -36.17 -11.05 -8.21
N GLN A 1187 -35.55 -10.50 -9.25
CA GLN A 1187 -34.80 -9.23 -9.16
C GLN A 1187 -35.45 -8.10 -9.96
N LYS A 1188 -35.29 -6.86 -9.48
CA LYS A 1188 -35.78 -5.63 -10.15
C LYS A 1188 -34.82 -5.08 -11.22
N LYS A 1189 -33.52 -5.37 -11.10
CA LYS A 1189 -32.43 -4.87 -11.96
C LYS A 1189 -31.29 -5.89 -11.99
N ALA A 1190 -30.44 -5.82 -13.02
CA ALA A 1190 -29.20 -6.60 -13.11
C ALA A 1190 -27.95 -5.71 -13.22
N ALA A 1191 -26.78 -6.34 -13.26
CA ALA A 1191 -25.51 -5.67 -13.52
C ALA A 1191 -25.55 -4.87 -14.84
N ARG A 1192 -24.95 -3.68 -14.83
CA ARG A 1192 -24.91 -2.73 -15.97
C ARG A 1192 -23.63 -2.91 -16.80
N THR A 1193 -23.31 -4.17 -17.06
CA THR A 1193 -22.14 -4.63 -17.81
C THR A 1193 -22.41 -6.05 -18.33
N PRO A 1194 -21.82 -6.51 -19.45
CA PRO A 1194 -21.09 -5.71 -20.44
C PRO A 1194 -21.99 -4.70 -21.17
N LEU A 1195 -21.39 -3.65 -21.75
CA LEU A 1195 -22.06 -2.71 -22.66
C LEU A 1195 -21.69 -3.08 -24.10
N ASN A 1196 -22.65 -3.53 -24.88
CA ASN A 1196 -22.44 -4.10 -26.21
C ASN A 1196 -23.00 -3.20 -27.32
N VAL A 1197 -22.38 -3.32 -28.50
CA VAL A 1197 -22.88 -2.83 -29.78
C VAL A 1197 -23.33 -4.05 -30.59
N ALA A 1198 -24.59 -4.08 -31.01
CA ALA A 1198 -25.14 -5.12 -31.88
C ALA A 1198 -25.68 -4.52 -33.17
N VAL A 1199 -25.68 -5.31 -34.24
CA VAL A 1199 -26.20 -4.93 -35.56
C VAL A 1199 -27.23 -5.93 -36.07
N SER A 1200 -28.18 -5.44 -36.86
CA SER A 1200 -29.23 -6.23 -37.50
C SER A 1200 -29.55 -5.68 -38.89
N THR A 1201 -29.93 -6.54 -39.83
CA THR A 1201 -30.42 -6.12 -41.17
C THR A 1201 -31.93 -6.08 -41.28
N ASP A 1202 -32.64 -6.71 -40.32
CA ASP A 1202 -34.10 -6.87 -40.35
C ASP A 1202 -34.78 -6.39 -39.06
N GLY A 1203 -34.00 -5.96 -38.06
CA GLY A 1203 -34.49 -5.51 -36.77
C GLY A 1203 -34.94 -6.64 -35.82
N LEU A 1204 -34.89 -7.90 -36.27
CA LEU A 1204 -35.33 -9.07 -35.54
C LEU A 1204 -34.14 -9.92 -35.08
N HIS A 1205 -33.19 -10.18 -35.97
CA HIS A 1205 -32.01 -10.99 -35.70
C HIS A 1205 -30.81 -10.08 -35.45
N TRP A 1206 -30.29 -10.12 -34.23
CA TRP A 1206 -29.23 -9.23 -33.77
C TRP A 1206 -27.92 -9.98 -33.56
N LYS A 1207 -26.85 -9.45 -34.14
CA LYS A 1207 -25.49 -9.97 -33.96
C LYS A 1207 -24.68 -9.00 -33.12
N ALA A 1208 -24.13 -9.48 -32.00
CA ALA A 1208 -23.15 -8.72 -31.23
C ALA A 1208 -21.91 -8.45 -32.09
N LEU A 1209 -21.57 -7.17 -32.26
CA LEU A 1209 -20.45 -6.73 -33.09
C LEU A 1209 -19.18 -6.50 -32.25
N LEU A 1210 -19.30 -5.77 -31.15
CA LEU A 1210 -18.22 -5.52 -30.20
C LEU A 1210 -18.76 -5.17 -28.81
N THR A 1211 -17.90 -5.33 -27.79
CA THR A 1211 -18.17 -4.92 -26.41
C THR A 1211 -17.34 -3.69 -26.07
N LEU A 1212 -18.00 -2.64 -25.60
CA LEU A 1212 -17.38 -1.38 -25.21
C LEU A 1212 -16.80 -1.44 -23.79
N GLU A 1213 -17.49 -2.11 -22.87
CA GLU A 1213 -17.11 -2.21 -21.46
C GLU A 1213 -17.48 -3.58 -20.90
N THR A 1214 -16.62 -4.16 -20.06
CA THR A 1214 -16.81 -5.51 -19.47
C THR A 1214 -16.64 -5.57 -17.96
N SER A 1215 -16.02 -4.56 -17.33
CA SER A 1215 -15.74 -4.60 -15.89
C SER A 1215 -17.05 -4.60 -15.07
N PRO A 1216 -17.19 -5.45 -14.06
CA PRO A 1216 -18.33 -5.42 -13.13
C PRO A 1216 -18.16 -4.40 -11.99
N VAL A 1217 -17.05 -3.66 -11.95
CA VAL A 1217 -16.85 -2.57 -10.99
C VAL A 1217 -17.69 -1.38 -11.43
N SER A 1218 -18.59 -0.90 -10.56
CA SER A 1218 -19.54 0.16 -10.86
C SER A 1218 -20.46 -0.19 -12.06
N GLN A 1219 -20.84 0.80 -12.89
CA GLN A 1219 -21.89 0.65 -13.92
C GLN A 1219 -21.63 1.44 -15.21
N TYR A 1220 -22.09 0.92 -16.35
CA TYR A 1220 -22.13 1.61 -17.65
C TYR A 1220 -23.54 1.67 -18.18
N SER A 1221 -24.01 2.85 -18.58
CA SER A 1221 -25.43 3.02 -18.86
C SER A 1221 -25.76 4.25 -19.66
N TYR A 1222 -27.02 4.31 -20.11
CA TYR A 1222 -27.57 5.41 -20.91
C TYR A 1222 -26.68 5.75 -22.11
N PRO A 1223 -26.45 4.79 -23.02
CA PRO A 1223 -25.79 5.09 -24.26
C PRO A 1223 -26.68 5.98 -25.13
N SER A 1224 -26.06 6.78 -25.99
CA SER A 1224 -26.71 7.46 -27.11
C SER A 1224 -25.85 7.33 -28.35
N VAL A 1225 -26.50 7.12 -29.50
CA VAL A 1225 -25.84 6.80 -30.77
C VAL A 1225 -26.42 7.59 -31.93
N ILE A 1226 -25.53 8.12 -32.78
CA ILE A 1226 -25.86 8.69 -34.09
C ILE A 1226 -24.88 8.17 -35.15
N GLN A 1227 -25.26 8.27 -36.42
CA GLN A 1227 -24.33 8.19 -37.55
C GLN A 1227 -24.27 9.55 -38.25
N THR A 1228 -23.06 10.02 -38.54
CA THR A 1228 -22.83 11.27 -39.26
C THR A 1228 -22.71 11.04 -40.77
N PRO A 1229 -22.90 12.06 -41.63
CA PRO A 1229 -22.86 11.90 -43.09
C PRO A 1229 -21.54 11.37 -43.68
N ASP A 1230 -20.44 11.47 -42.93
CA ASP A 1230 -19.14 10.89 -43.27
C ASP A 1230 -19.06 9.37 -43.00
N GLY A 1231 -20.17 8.75 -42.57
CA GLY A 1231 -20.34 7.31 -42.39
C GLY A 1231 -19.90 6.78 -41.03
N TYR A 1232 -19.32 7.62 -40.17
CA TYR A 1232 -18.89 7.20 -38.83
C TYR A 1232 -20.07 7.13 -37.85
N VAL A 1233 -19.97 6.18 -36.92
CA VAL A 1233 -20.93 6.05 -35.81
C VAL A 1233 -20.33 6.64 -34.56
N HIS A 1234 -21.11 7.47 -33.88
CA HIS A 1234 -20.70 8.22 -32.70
C HIS A 1234 -21.55 7.77 -31.52
N ILE A 1235 -20.90 7.27 -30.46
CA ILE A 1235 -21.55 6.76 -29.26
C ILE A 1235 -21.06 7.56 -28.06
N VAL A 1236 -21.98 8.00 -27.21
CA VAL A 1236 -21.67 8.48 -25.85
C VAL A 1236 -22.40 7.64 -24.81
N TYR A 1237 -21.84 7.51 -23.61
CA TYR A 1237 -22.52 6.82 -22.51
C TYR A 1237 -22.00 7.29 -21.15
N THR A 1238 -22.81 7.08 -20.11
CA THR A 1238 -22.39 7.30 -18.73
C THR A 1238 -21.42 6.21 -18.30
N TRP A 1239 -20.21 6.61 -17.91
CA TRP A 1239 -19.16 5.76 -17.41
C TRP A 1239 -19.07 5.91 -15.88
N ARG A 1240 -19.40 4.84 -15.14
CA ARG A 1240 -19.38 4.74 -13.67
C ARG A 1240 -20.19 5.79 -12.90
N ARG A 1241 -21.06 6.54 -13.58
CA ARG A 1241 -21.77 7.73 -13.08
C ARG A 1241 -20.87 8.92 -12.74
N GLU A 1242 -19.61 8.91 -13.14
CA GLU A 1242 -18.65 9.97 -12.80
C GLU A 1242 -18.28 10.78 -14.05
N ARG A 1243 -18.17 10.11 -15.20
CA ARG A 1243 -17.77 10.72 -16.47
C ARG A 1243 -18.68 10.28 -17.61
N VAL A 1244 -18.62 11.02 -18.70
CA VAL A 1244 -19.21 10.61 -19.98
C VAL A 1244 -18.09 10.21 -20.93
N LYS A 1245 -18.22 9.04 -21.54
CA LYS A 1245 -17.24 8.49 -22.47
C LYS A 1245 -17.79 8.54 -23.89
N TYR A 1246 -16.93 8.92 -24.84
CA TYR A 1246 -17.23 9.01 -26.26
C TYR A 1246 -16.42 7.99 -27.05
N VAL A 1247 -17.07 7.38 -28.04
CA VAL A 1247 -16.50 6.38 -28.95
C VAL A 1247 -16.90 6.69 -30.39
N LYS A 1248 -15.91 6.77 -31.28
CA LYS A 1248 -16.11 6.88 -32.74
C LYS A 1248 -15.80 5.54 -33.39
N LEU A 1249 -16.77 4.98 -34.11
CA LEU A 1249 -16.69 3.70 -34.78
C LEU A 1249 -16.70 3.86 -36.30
N LYS A 1250 -15.94 2.99 -36.97
CA LYS A 1250 -16.04 2.70 -38.40
C LYS A 1250 -16.49 1.26 -38.56
N LEU A 1251 -17.72 1.08 -39.06
CA LEU A 1251 -18.43 -0.20 -39.13
C LEU A 1251 -18.31 -0.89 -40.49
#